data_AF-A0A971SNT8-F1
#
_entry.id   AF-A0A971SNT8-F1
#
_cell.length_a   1.000
_cell.length_b   1.000
_cell.length_c   1.000
_cell.angle_alpha   90.00
_cell.angle_beta   90.00
_cell.angle_gamma   90.00
#
_symmetry.space_group_name_H-M   'P 1'
#
loop_
_entity.id
_entity.type
_entity.pdbx_description
1 polymer ?
#
loop_
_entity_poly.entity_id
_entity_poly.type
_entity_poly.pdbx_seq_one_letter_code
_entity_poly.pdbx_strand_id
1 'polypeptide(L)'
;VVHSSVYDIKEGDTEISFKVTGEMAPNAWITAQVIEKEKGGERPRAYGVAPLYIDNRDKKLEVTMEDPGRIKPGANDFRLKVTDSSGRAKEADITVMLVDEAILALTDFITPDPWKHFTSKRMLGVETYDIYDSIIKPEDPSSPLLKPGGGGPSEMALKNSNLSPVQAKRFKMLSLVKRVRSNSKGECVFSLTVPEFAGKARLMAVAVTPAESGAASAEVDINREVVVEPSLPRFLAPGDSITVPCQVFNRGPKSIKVSLDADTSGPLQIKGTKNFSTTLKPDSDHTFRISFEGTETGAASASFTARWGSEVLKTTLEIPVRPASPKITESLSEIIDPGKTKNIKIPGGWMEGTLSGTIMLSAMPSANLQDIARFLTTYPHGCMEQTVSSAWPLLLQRDLAYLIDSSLGDPDHMKNSLELRVQKIFGLQNYDGGFTRWQGGSWSQPWDSIYGTHFLVEAGKNGIKIPEERLSEALKYVKRQLSVEAYDANDENVWRQALSRRAYACYVLALAGEPPLGWMESLRDKNDSLDASGRLFLAASYAVSGQKGEAEKMLGKKTGAAKEVPGGNENYDSVLRNEALDLLVRVHVDPASTGSATSASGLLRSVRKAKYLNTQEGAFAMLALSKFFRAQQVPGEPSGELFSGRD
;
A
#
# COMPACT_ATOMS: atom_id res chain seq x y z
N VAL A 1 40.86 14.12 -6.49
CA VAL A 1 42.27 13.76 -6.22
C VAL A 1 42.81 14.76 -5.21
N VAL A 2 43.21 14.31 -4.02
CA VAL A 2 43.66 15.20 -2.92
C VAL A 2 45.16 15.52 -3.04
N HIS A 3 45.94 14.62 -3.66
CA HIS A 3 47.35 14.78 -3.94
C HIS A 3 47.71 13.98 -5.19
N SER A 4 48.62 14.51 -6.02
CA SER A 4 49.18 13.82 -7.18
C SER A 4 50.63 14.27 -7.37
N SER A 5 51.51 13.32 -7.62
CA SER A 5 52.94 13.55 -7.81
C SER A 5 53.51 12.47 -8.73
N VAL A 6 54.60 12.82 -9.44
CA VAL A 6 55.32 11.94 -10.35
C VAL A 6 56.76 11.87 -9.86
N TYR A 7 57.31 10.66 -9.80
CA TYR A 7 58.67 10.39 -9.33
C TYR A 7 59.41 9.50 -10.33
N ASP A 8 60.70 9.77 -10.53
CA ASP A 8 61.60 8.85 -11.21
C ASP A 8 62.05 7.77 -10.22
N ILE A 9 61.52 6.56 -10.38
CA ILE A 9 61.82 5.42 -9.52
C ILE A 9 63.08 4.72 -10.06
N LYS A 10 64.08 4.53 -9.19
CA LYS A 10 65.28 3.70 -9.46
C LYS A 10 65.04 2.28 -8.94
N GLU A 11 65.92 1.35 -9.32
CA GLU A 11 65.86 -0.04 -8.86
C GLU A 11 65.82 -0.14 -7.32
N GLY A 12 64.89 -0.93 -6.80
CA GLY A 12 64.67 -1.14 -5.36
C GLY A 12 63.44 -0.44 -4.81
N ASP A 13 63.37 -0.34 -3.48
CA ASP A 13 62.23 0.26 -2.77
C ASP A 13 62.26 1.79 -2.85
N THR A 14 61.11 2.41 -3.11
CA THR A 14 60.94 3.88 -3.10
C THR A 14 59.95 4.28 -2.02
N GLU A 15 60.40 5.16 -1.11
CA GLU A 15 59.56 5.71 -0.05
C GLU A 15 59.02 7.09 -0.46
N ILE A 16 57.69 7.25 -0.41
CA ILE A 16 57.01 8.50 -0.72
C ILE A 16 56.26 8.95 0.53
N SER A 17 56.58 10.13 1.03
CA SER A 17 55.87 10.74 2.17
C SER A 17 54.88 11.81 1.69
N PHE A 18 53.66 11.77 2.22
CA PHE A 18 52.66 12.82 2.01
C PHE A 18 51.94 13.13 3.32
N LYS A 19 51.39 14.34 3.44
CA LYS A 19 50.67 14.76 4.64
C LYS A 19 49.23 14.29 4.58
N VAL A 20 48.80 13.59 5.63
CA VAL A 20 47.39 13.22 5.83
C VAL A 20 46.62 14.47 6.29
N THR A 21 45.50 14.77 5.62
CA THR A 21 44.65 15.94 5.93
C THR A 21 43.24 15.50 6.33
N GLY A 22 42.47 16.38 6.97
CA GLY A 22 41.08 16.09 7.37
C GLY A 22 40.12 15.84 6.19
N GLU A 23 40.45 16.33 5.00
CA GLU A 23 39.69 16.08 3.75
C GLU A 23 39.74 14.60 3.32
N MET A 24 40.67 13.82 3.87
CA MET A 24 40.81 12.40 3.58
C MET A 24 39.87 11.52 4.43
N ALA A 25 39.09 12.10 5.35
CA ALA A 25 38.13 11.38 6.16
C ALA A 25 36.88 10.96 5.33
N PRO A 26 36.27 9.79 5.60
CA PRO A 26 36.64 8.81 6.63
C PRO A 26 37.79 7.89 6.19
N ASN A 27 38.05 7.79 4.89
CA ASN A 27 39.19 7.10 4.31
C ASN A 27 39.53 7.71 2.94
N ALA A 28 40.79 7.63 2.57
CA ALA A 28 41.26 7.90 1.22
C ALA A 28 41.74 6.60 0.56
N TRP A 29 42.07 6.69 -0.72
CA TRP A 29 42.68 5.61 -1.47
C TRP A 29 43.98 6.10 -2.09
N ILE A 30 45.00 5.27 -2.00
CA ILE A 30 46.29 5.47 -2.66
C ILE A 30 46.24 4.64 -3.93
N THR A 31 46.37 5.30 -5.08
CA THR A 31 46.51 4.67 -6.39
C THR A 31 47.91 4.98 -6.90
N ALA A 32 48.70 3.94 -7.21
CA ALA A 32 50.05 4.09 -7.72
C ALA A 32 50.16 3.38 -9.08
N GLN A 33 50.77 4.06 -10.05
CA GLN A 33 51.09 3.50 -11.36
C GLN A 33 52.59 3.65 -11.59
N VAL A 34 53.23 2.56 -12.00
CA VAL A 34 54.63 2.54 -12.43
C VAL A 34 54.66 2.15 -13.89
N ILE A 35 55.41 2.90 -14.70
CA ILE A 35 55.59 2.64 -16.13
C ILE A 35 57.08 2.41 -16.38
N GLU A 36 57.45 1.28 -16.96
CA GLU A 36 58.82 0.98 -17.38
C GLU A 36 58.94 1.10 -18.90
N LYS A 37 60.16 1.35 -19.39
CA LYS A 37 60.48 1.20 -20.81
C LYS A 37 60.38 -0.27 -21.22
N GLU A 38 59.66 -0.54 -22.31
CA GLU A 38 59.44 -1.89 -22.85
C GLU A 38 60.75 -2.66 -23.07
N LYS A 39 60.87 -3.81 -22.38
CA LYS A 39 61.87 -4.85 -22.61
C LYS A 39 61.09 -6.11 -22.97
N GLY A 40 61.12 -6.50 -24.25
CA GLY A 40 60.15 -7.44 -24.86
C GLY A 40 59.73 -8.62 -23.97
N GLY A 41 58.41 -8.77 -23.77
CA GLY A 41 57.78 -9.91 -23.10
C GLY A 41 56.92 -9.57 -21.87
N GLU A 42 57.14 -8.43 -21.22
CA GLU A 42 56.40 -8.04 -20.00
C GLU A 42 55.54 -6.78 -20.20
N ARG A 43 54.46 -6.65 -19.41
CA ARG A 43 53.61 -5.45 -19.43
C ARG A 43 54.43 -4.26 -18.90
N PRO A 44 54.58 -3.14 -19.65
CA PRO A 44 55.40 -2.00 -19.22
C PRO A 44 54.71 -1.16 -18.12
N ARG A 45 53.76 -1.75 -17.37
CA ARG A 45 52.94 -1.06 -16.37
C ARG A 45 52.58 -1.96 -15.19
N ALA A 46 52.78 -1.44 -13.98
CA ALA A 46 52.21 -1.96 -12.74
C ALA A 46 51.20 -0.94 -12.17
N TYR A 47 50.14 -1.44 -11.52
CA TYR A 47 49.13 -0.61 -10.86
C TYR A 47 48.78 -1.20 -9.49
N GLY A 48 48.78 -0.36 -8.46
CA GLY A 48 48.48 -0.73 -7.09
C GLY A 48 47.44 0.19 -6.47
N VAL A 49 46.56 -0.40 -5.64
CA VAL A 49 45.53 0.33 -4.91
C VAL A 49 45.54 -0.09 -3.45
N ALA A 50 45.61 0.87 -2.54
CA ALA A 50 45.58 0.62 -1.11
C ALA A 50 44.65 1.61 -0.39
N PRO A 51 43.82 1.17 0.57
CA PRO A 51 43.02 2.08 1.37
C PRO A 51 43.88 2.75 2.46
N LEU A 52 43.68 4.04 2.67
CA LEU A 52 44.22 4.81 3.79
C LEU A 52 43.08 5.13 4.76
N TYR A 53 43.11 4.53 5.94
CA TYR A 53 42.10 4.77 6.98
C TYR A 53 42.48 5.99 7.82
N ILE A 54 41.53 6.89 8.03
CA ILE A 54 41.72 8.05 8.90
C ILE A 54 41.17 7.73 10.29
N ASP A 55 41.92 8.11 11.33
CA ASP A 55 41.45 7.99 12.70
C ASP A 55 40.36 9.04 12.96
N ASN A 56 39.13 8.57 13.21
CA ASN A 56 37.95 9.40 13.48
C ASN A 56 37.42 9.19 14.91
N ARG A 57 38.28 8.73 15.84
CA ARG A 57 37.89 8.51 17.25
C ARG A 57 37.50 9.79 17.97
N ASP A 58 37.96 10.95 17.52
CA ASP A 58 37.55 12.26 18.03
C ASP A 58 36.08 12.59 17.69
N LYS A 59 35.46 11.90 16.73
CA LYS A 59 34.04 12.05 16.36
C LYS A 59 33.11 11.09 17.10
N LYS A 60 33.65 10.25 18.00
CA LYS A 60 32.88 9.24 18.73
C LYS A 60 32.44 9.75 20.10
N LEU A 61 31.15 9.59 20.40
CA LEU A 61 30.61 9.65 21.76
C LEU A 61 30.59 8.24 22.34
N GLU A 62 31.03 8.10 23.58
CA GLU A 62 30.78 6.92 24.39
C GLU A 62 29.46 7.11 25.14
N VAL A 63 28.48 6.27 24.80
CA VAL A 63 27.16 6.24 25.46
C VAL A 63 27.14 5.02 26.36
N THR A 64 26.88 5.21 27.64
CA THR A 64 26.72 4.11 28.60
C THR A 64 25.32 4.14 29.20
N MET A 65 24.75 2.95 29.39
CA MET A 65 23.43 2.76 30.00
C MET A 65 23.60 2.06 31.33
N GLU A 66 22.90 2.52 32.36
CA GLU A 66 22.74 1.73 33.58
C GLU A 66 21.95 0.46 33.22
N ASP A 67 22.37 -0.70 33.74
CA ASP A 67 21.71 -1.97 33.46
C ASP A 67 20.23 -1.90 33.90
N PRO A 68 19.28 -1.94 32.96
CA PRO A 68 17.87 -1.85 33.29
C PRO A 68 17.35 -3.13 33.98
N GLY A 69 18.07 -4.25 33.85
CA GLY A 69 17.71 -5.53 34.46
C GLY A 69 16.28 -5.98 34.11
N ARG A 70 15.53 -6.36 35.16
CA ARG A 70 14.13 -6.79 35.04
C ARG A 70 13.18 -5.67 35.45
N ILE A 71 12.25 -5.32 34.56
CA ILE A 71 11.22 -4.31 34.80
C ILE A 71 9.81 -4.90 34.69
N LYS A 72 8.82 -4.16 35.21
CA LYS A 72 7.39 -4.48 35.04
C LYS A 72 6.76 -3.52 34.02
N PRO A 73 5.67 -3.92 33.35
CA PRO A 73 4.82 -2.97 32.61
C PRO A 73 4.42 -1.77 33.49
N GLY A 74 4.31 -0.59 32.89
CA GLY A 74 4.11 0.68 33.58
C GLY A 74 5.26 1.67 33.41
N ALA A 75 5.30 2.70 34.24
CA ALA A 75 6.35 3.72 34.22
C ALA A 75 7.65 3.17 34.81
N ASN A 76 8.73 3.25 34.03
CA ASN A 76 10.08 2.85 34.45
C ASN A 76 11.07 3.94 34.08
N ASP A 77 11.99 4.23 34.99
CA ASP A 77 13.04 5.23 34.79
C ASP A 77 14.33 4.56 34.33
N PHE A 78 14.98 5.17 33.35
CA PHE A 78 16.23 4.72 32.76
C PHE A 78 17.27 5.82 32.86
N ARG A 79 18.55 5.42 32.98
CA ARG A 79 19.68 6.35 33.11
C ARG A 79 20.74 6.09 32.05
N LEU A 80 21.25 7.18 31.49
CA LEU A 80 22.31 7.19 30.49
C LEU A 80 23.38 8.19 30.87
N LYS A 81 24.61 7.90 30.44
CA LYS A 81 25.72 8.84 30.49
C LYS A 81 26.41 8.95 29.13
N VAL A 82 26.75 10.17 28.74
CA VAL A 82 27.39 10.50 27.47
C VAL A 82 28.72 11.20 27.75
N THR A 83 29.80 10.62 27.22
CA THR A 83 31.14 11.22 27.25
C THR A 83 31.75 11.25 25.85
N ASP A 84 32.73 12.12 25.61
CA ASP A 84 33.59 12.00 24.43
C ASP A 84 34.60 10.85 24.58
N SER A 85 35.36 10.58 23.52
CA SER A 85 36.43 9.57 23.51
C SER A 85 37.58 9.83 24.49
N SER A 86 37.66 11.03 25.09
CA SER A 86 38.60 11.37 26.15
C SER A 86 37.98 11.25 27.56
N GLY A 87 36.73 10.80 27.66
CA GLY A 87 36.01 10.62 28.93
C GLY A 87 35.39 11.90 29.50
N ARG A 88 35.39 13.02 28.76
CA ARG A 88 34.75 14.27 29.22
C ARG A 88 33.25 14.20 28.98
N ALA A 89 32.47 14.65 29.97
CA ALA A 89 31.02 14.76 29.87
C ALA A 89 30.58 15.63 28.68
N LYS A 90 29.53 15.19 27.97
CA LYS A 90 28.96 15.93 26.84
C LYS A 90 27.44 16.06 26.93
N GLU A 91 26.97 17.29 26.71
CA GLU A 91 25.57 17.53 26.37
C GLU A 91 25.32 17.06 24.94
N ALA A 92 24.34 16.17 24.76
CA ALA A 92 23.98 15.59 23.48
C ALA A 92 22.46 15.41 23.41
N ASP A 93 21.91 15.54 22.20
CA ASP A 93 20.54 15.16 21.92
C ASP A 93 20.50 13.64 21.69
N ILE A 94 19.56 12.97 22.35
CA ILE A 94 19.51 11.50 22.41
C ILE A 94 18.13 11.03 21.95
N THR A 95 18.09 10.09 21.02
CA THR A 95 16.88 9.34 20.68
C THR A 95 16.97 7.96 21.33
N VAL A 96 16.03 7.68 22.22
CA VAL A 96 15.91 6.38 22.90
C VAL A 96 14.74 5.59 22.30
N MET A 97 14.95 4.29 22.13
CA MET A 97 14.00 3.36 21.52
C MET A 97 13.91 2.12 22.39
N LEU A 98 12.70 1.69 22.77
CA LEU A 98 12.46 0.41 23.45
C LEU A 98 11.60 -0.46 22.54
N VAL A 99 12.20 -1.52 22.00
CA VAL A 99 11.57 -2.36 20.97
C VAL A 99 11.64 -3.82 21.38
N ASP A 100 10.56 -4.58 21.14
CA ASP A 100 10.51 -6.03 21.32
C ASP A 100 11.64 -6.73 20.54
N GLU A 101 12.42 -7.56 21.23
CA GLU A 101 13.53 -8.32 20.64
C GLU A 101 13.04 -9.31 19.57
N ALA A 102 11.83 -9.88 19.73
CA ALA A 102 11.24 -10.77 18.74
C ALA A 102 10.94 -10.06 17.41
N ILE A 103 10.58 -8.76 17.46
CA ILE A 103 10.39 -7.95 16.25
C ILE A 103 11.73 -7.66 15.59
N LEU A 104 12.74 -7.27 16.38
CA LEU A 104 14.08 -6.97 15.88
C LEU A 104 14.73 -8.20 15.21
N ALA A 105 14.56 -9.39 15.81
CA ALA A 105 15.11 -10.65 15.34
C ALA A 105 14.56 -11.11 13.97
N LEU A 106 13.37 -10.66 13.56
CA LEU A 106 12.82 -11.00 12.23
C LEU A 106 13.68 -10.50 11.07
N THR A 107 14.54 -9.51 11.32
CA THR A 107 15.38 -8.85 10.31
C THR A 107 16.84 -8.73 10.74
N ASP A 108 17.22 -9.43 11.81
CA ASP A 108 18.51 -9.27 12.47
C ASP A 108 18.86 -7.79 12.72
N PHE A 109 17.88 -7.01 13.19
CA PHE A 109 17.99 -5.56 13.25
C PHE A 109 19.14 -5.13 14.17
N ILE A 110 20.06 -4.35 13.62
CA ILE A 110 21.22 -3.82 14.33
C ILE A 110 20.88 -2.44 14.87
N THR A 111 21.25 -2.17 16.13
CA THR A 111 21.11 -0.84 16.71
C THR A 111 21.82 0.20 15.84
N PRO A 112 21.13 1.27 15.39
CA PRO A 112 21.73 2.28 14.54
C PRO A 112 22.94 2.92 15.22
N ASP A 113 24.07 2.93 14.52
CA ASP A 113 25.33 3.50 14.98
C ASP A 113 25.82 4.54 13.95
N PRO A 114 25.45 5.82 14.11
CA PRO A 114 25.81 6.86 13.14
C PRO A 114 27.32 7.04 13.00
N TRP A 115 28.09 6.87 14.08
CA TRP A 115 29.55 6.98 14.02
C TRP A 115 30.10 5.92 13.07
N LYS A 116 29.77 4.63 13.27
CA LYS A 116 30.17 3.56 12.35
C LYS A 116 29.71 3.81 10.91
N HIS A 117 28.50 4.34 10.72
CA HIS A 117 27.99 4.63 9.38
C HIS A 117 28.81 5.72 8.67
N PHE A 118 29.02 6.87 9.32
CA PHE A 118 29.72 8.00 8.73
C PHE A 118 31.24 7.78 8.63
N THR A 119 31.83 7.00 9.53
CA THR A 119 33.26 6.63 9.51
C THR A 119 33.55 5.32 8.78
N SER A 120 32.55 4.73 8.11
CA SER A 120 32.75 3.50 7.33
C SER A 120 33.66 3.73 6.12
N LYS A 121 34.36 2.66 5.70
CA LYS A 121 35.18 2.67 4.48
C LYS A 121 34.29 2.95 3.27
N ARG A 122 34.53 4.07 2.60
CA ARG A 122 33.95 4.45 1.31
C ARG A 122 34.72 3.81 0.16
N MET A 123 33.98 3.43 -0.88
CA MET A 123 34.55 2.86 -2.10
C MET A 123 35.52 3.82 -2.79
N LEU A 124 36.41 3.28 -3.64
CA LEU A 124 37.23 4.10 -4.52
C LEU A 124 36.32 4.76 -5.55
N GLY A 125 36.15 6.08 -5.48
CA GLY A 125 35.33 6.85 -6.41
C GLY A 125 36.06 7.27 -7.69
N VAL A 126 37.14 6.58 -8.06
CA VAL A 126 37.94 6.86 -9.25
C VAL A 126 37.90 5.64 -10.16
N GLU A 127 37.49 5.87 -11.40
CA GLU A 127 37.61 4.90 -12.49
C GLU A 127 38.89 5.20 -13.26
N THR A 128 39.71 4.18 -13.50
CA THR A 128 40.99 4.31 -14.23
C THR A 128 40.86 3.58 -15.56
N TYR A 129 41.23 4.26 -16.64
CA TYR A 129 41.21 3.73 -18.00
C TYR A 129 42.62 3.78 -18.57
N ASP A 130 43.09 2.68 -19.17
CA ASP A 130 44.37 2.64 -19.87
C ASP A 130 44.36 1.63 -21.02
N ILE A 131 45.34 1.77 -21.91
CA ILE A 131 45.47 0.97 -23.14
C ILE A 131 46.51 -0.15 -23.02
N TYR A 132 47.14 -0.33 -21.85
CA TYR A 132 48.24 -1.29 -21.68
C TYR A 132 47.78 -2.75 -21.81
N ASP A 133 46.49 -3.01 -21.57
CA ASP A 133 45.88 -4.32 -21.80
C ASP A 133 45.48 -4.56 -23.27
N SER A 134 45.52 -3.52 -24.11
CA SER A 134 45.33 -3.63 -25.56
C SER A 134 46.65 -3.89 -26.32
N ILE A 135 47.78 -3.97 -25.62
CA ILE A 135 49.07 -4.35 -26.21
C ILE A 135 49.01 -5.85 -26.52
N ILE A 136 49.12 -6.19 -27.82
CA ILE A 136 48.98 -7.55 -28.34
C ILE A 136 50.07 -8.46 -27.75
N LYS A 137 49.66 -9.48 -27.00
CA LYS A 137 50.51 -10.61 -26.60
C LYS A 137 50.55 -11.69 -27.70
N PRO A 138 51.63 -12.48 -27.83
CA PRO A 138 51.52 -13.84 -28.35
C PRO A 138 50.57 -14.65 -27.45
N GLU A 139 49.59 -15.35 -28.03
CA GLU A 139 48.46 -16.00 -27.34
C GLU A 139 48.86 -16.96 -26.19
N ASP A 140 48.16 -16.83 -25.06
CA ASP A 140 48.01 -17.87 -24.02
C ASP A 140 46.52 -18.27 -23.99
N PRO A 141 46.17 -19.53 -24.32
CA PRO A 141 44.79 -20.00 -24.40
C PRO A 141 44.29 -20.41 -23.00
N SER A 142 43.99 -19.45 -22.13
CA SER A 142 43.26 -19.74 -20.89
C SER A 142 42.44 -18.55 -20.37
N SER A 143 41.24 -18.36 -20.93
CA SER A 143 40.19 -17.57 -20.27
C SER A 143 39.32 -18.48 -19.40
N PRO A 144 39.04 -18.14 -18.12
CA PRO A 144 38.02 -18.84 -17.35
C PRO A 144 36.63 -18.57 -17.91
N LEU A 145 35.74 -19.57 -17.77
CA LEU A 145 34.33 -19.46 -18.12
C LEU A 145 33.59 -18.49 -17.18
N LEU A 146 32.77 -17.63 -17.77
CA LEU A 146 31.72 -16.88 -17.07
C LEU A 146 30.80 -17.88 -16.34
N LYS A 147 30.58 -17.66 -15.04
CA LYS A 147 29.58 -18.42 -14.29
C LYS A 147 28.17 -17.91 -14.64
N PRO A 148 27.18 -18.80 -14.81
CA PRO A 148 25.79 -18.39 -14.97
C PRO A 148 25.32 -17.71 -13.68
N GLY A 149 25.00 -16.42 -13.76
CA GLY A 149 24.27 -15.68 -12.73
C GLY A 149 22.80 -16.12 -12.71
N GLY A 150 22.56 -17.34 -12.25
CA GLY A 150 21.23 -17.82 -11.89
C GLY A 150 20.93 -17.44 -10.45
N GLY A 151 20.04 -16.48 -10.26
CA GLY A 151 19.47 -16.11 -8.96
C GLY A 151 18.04 -15.67 -9.18
N GLY A 152 17.15 -16.65 -9.41
CA GLY A 152 15.72 -16.40 -9.49
C GLY A 152 15.20 -15.81 -8.18
N PRO A 153 14.27 -14.83 -8.22
CA PRO A 153 13.65 -14.27 -7.04
C PRO A 153 12.58 -15.25 -6.53
N SER A 154 13.00 -16.24 -5.74
CA SER A 154 12.07 -17.18 -5.12
C SER A 154 12.29 -17.27 -3.61
N GLU A 155 12.32 -16.12 -2.93
CA GLU A 155 12.23 -16.10 -1.46
C GLU A 155 11.60 -14.82 -0.89
N MET A 156 10.73 -14.15 -1.68
CA MET A 156 9.98 -12.98 -1.19
C MET A 156 8.50 -12.97 -1.58
N ALA A 157 7.93 -14.13 -1.94
CA ALA A 157 6.54 -14.27 -2.40
C ALA A 157 5.63 -15.08 -1.44
N LEU A 158 5.99 -15.23 -0.17
CA LEU A 158 5.19 -15.93 0.85
C LEU A 158 4.95 -15.08 2.10
N LYS A 159 4.49 -13.85 1.92
CA LYS A 159 3.71 -13.16 2.95
C LYS A 159 2.58 -12.41 2.25
N ASN A 160 1.35 -12.80 2.59
CA ASN A 160 0.11 -12.01 2.55
C ASN A 160 -1.03 -12.70 1.80
N SER A 161 -1.80 -13.49 2.57
CA SER A 161 -3.22 -13.67 2.31
C SER A 161 -3.98 -13.48 3.64
N ASN A 162 -5.12 -12.78 3.55
CA ASN A 162 -6.13 -12.55 4.59
C ASN A 162 -5.98 -11.27 5.45
N LEU A 163 -6.25 -10.11 4.85
CA LEU A 163 -6.79 -8.96 5.60
C LEU A 163 -8.31 -9.13 5.72
N SER A 164 -8.75 -9.52 6.92
CA SER A 164 -10.15 -9.43 7.36
C SER A 164 -10.64 -7.97 7.23
N PRO A 165 -11.88 -7.72 6.77
CA PRO A 165 -12.45 -6.36 6.70
C PRO A 165 -12.72 -5.73 8.09
N VAL A 166 -12.56 -6.51 9.17
CA VAL A 166 -12.54 -6.00 10.55
C VAL A 166 -11.12 -6.11 11.07
N GLN A 167 -10.48 -4.96 11.29
CA GLN A 167 -9.18 -4.87 11.94
C GLN A 167 -9.36 -4.99 13.45
N ALA A 168 -8.98 -6.14 14.03
CA ALA A 168 -8.79 -6.26 15.47
C ALA A 168 -7.31 -6.01 15.79
N LYS A 169 -7.00 -5.02 16.65
CA LYS A 169 -5.65 -4.77 17.16
C LYS A 169 -5.28 -5.81 18.23
N ARG A 170 -5.10 -7.07 17.82
CA ARG A 170 -4.88 -8.20 18.75
C ARG A 170 -3.47 -8.20 19.37
N PHE A 171 -2.48 -7.63 18.69
CA PHE A 171 -1.09 -7.59 19.15
C PHE A 171 -0.69 -6.14 19.43
N LYS A 172 -0.33 -5.84 20.68
CA LYS A 172 0.35 -4.59 21.03
C LYS A 172 1.84 -4.79 20.77
N MET A 173 2.33 -4.23 19.67
CA MET A 173 3.77 -4.21 19.38
C MET A 173 4.44 -3.26 20.36
N LEU A 174 5.45 -3.73 21.10
CA LEU A 174 6.30 -2.85 21.90
C LEU A 174 7.29 -2.17 20.95
N SER A 175 7.00 -0.90 20.64
CA SER A 175 7.89 -0.01 19.91
C SER A 175 7.67 1.41 20.42
N LEU A 176 8.52 1.83 21.35
CA LEU A 176 8.46 3.16 21.96
C LEU A 176 9.66 3.97 21.50
N VAL A 177 9.45 5.24 21.17
CA VAL A 177 10.51 6.18 20.80
C VAL A 177 10.34 7.46 21.61
N LYS A 178 11.43 7.99 22.16
CA LYS A 178 11.44 9.25 22.89
C LYS A 178 12.73 10.01 22.61
N ARG A 179 12.63 11.34 22.55
CA ARG A 179 13.79 12.24 22.48
C ARG A 179 14.06 12.82 23.86
N VAL A 180 15.32 12.81 24.25
CA VAL A 180 15.83 13.31 25.54
C VAL A 180 17.17 14.00 25.33
N ARG A 181 17.69 14.70 26.33
CA ARG A 181 18.96 15.42 26.24
C ARG A 181 19.77 15.22 27.51
N SER A 182 21.07 14.98 27.38
CA SER A 182 21.96 14.93 28.55
C SER A 182 22.26 16.35 29.06
N ASN A 183 22.50 16.45 30.37
CA ASN A 183 22.89 17.68 31.03
C ASN A 183 24.41 17.95 30.89
N SER A 184 24.89 19.06 31.47
CA SER A 184 26.31 19.45 31.45
C SER A 184 27.29 18.45 32.05
N LYS A 185 26.80 17.48 32.85
CA LYS A 185 27.57 16.34 33.38
C LYS A 185 27.49 15.09 32.49
N GLY A 186 26.83 15.19 31.33
CA GLY A 186 26.61 14.10 30.41
C GLY A 186 25.54 13.11 30.88
N GLU A 187 24.81 13.41 31.94
CA GLU A 187 23.82 12.51 32.54
C GLU A 187 22.43 12.79 31.96
N CYS A 188 21.65 11.72 31.73
CA CYS A 188 20.26 11.80 31.28
C CYS A 188 19.43 10.76 32.03
N VAL A 189 18.34 11.22 32.66
CA VAL A 189 17.33 10.35 33.28
C VAL A 189 16.02 10.57 32.57
N PHE A 190 15.34 9.49 32.18
CA PHE A 190 14.07 9.57 31.47
C PHE A 190 13.17 8.40 31.82
N SER A 191 11.86 8.66 31.81
CA SER A 191 10.84 7.64 32.04
C SER A 191 10.22 7.18 30.71
N LEU A 192 9.97 5.87 30.59
CA LEU A 192 9.13 5.27 29.55
C LEU A 192 7.99 4.50 30.21
N THR A 193 6.77 4.68 29.69
CA THR A 193 5.61 3.88 30.10
C THR A 193 5.46 2.68 29.19
N VAL A 194 5.87 1.51 29.69
CA VAL A 194 5.81 0.24 28.98
C VAL A 194 4.36 -0.27 29.01
N PRO A 195 3.71 -0.52 27.86
CA PRO A 195 2.39 -1.15 27.83
C PRO A 195 2.43 -2.56 28.43
N GLU A 196 1.27 -3.15 28.71
CA GLU A 196 1.21 -4.57 29.10
C GLU A 196 1.85 -5.45 28.00
N PHE A 197 3.04 -5.95 28.30
CA PHE A 197 3.94 -6.72 27.46
C PHE A 197 4.76 -7.64 28.35
N ALA A 198 5.02 -8.86 27.90
CA ALA A 198 5.89 -9.82 28.57
C ALA A 198 6.87 -10.38 27.54
N GLY A 199 8.16 -10.26 27.81
CA GLY A 199 9.21 -10.67 26.88
C GLY A 199 10.49 -9.86 27.04
N LYS A 200 11.45 -10.13 26.14
CA LYS A 200 12.70 -9.38 26.04
C LYS A 200 12.51 -8.19 25.12
N ALA A 201 13.04 -7.05 25.52
CA ALA A 201 13.11 -5.86 24.68
C ALA A 201 14.55 -5.35 24.62
N ARG A 202 14.87 -4.60 23.56
CA ARG A 202 16.13 -3.88 23.43
C ARG A 202 15.88 -2.40 23.69
N LEU A 203 16.52 -1.86 24.72
CA LEU A 203 16.65 -0.43 24.89
C LEU A 203 17.85 0.04 24.08
N MET A 204 17.61 0.91 23.10
CA MET A 204 18.63 1.49 22.23
C MET A 204 18.69 3.00 22.46
N ALA A 205 19.89 3.56 22.43
CA ALA A 205 20.10 5.00 22.47
C ALA A 205 21.05 5.43 21.37
N VAL A 206 20.69 6.50 20.66
CA VAL A 206 21.55 7.17 19.69
C VAL A 206 21.74 8.60 20.15
N ALA A 207 22.97 8.97 20.47
CA ALA A 207 23.35 10.29 20.93
C ALA A 207 24.10 11.06 19.83
N VAL A 208 23.77 12.34 19.67
CA VAL A 208 24.38 13.21 18.67
C VAL A 208 24.68 14.59 19.26
N THR A 209 25.83 15.14 18.85
CA THR A 209 26.14 16.58 18.89
C THR A 209 26.33 17.06 17.44
N PRO A 210 26.56 18.36 17.18
CA PRO A 210 26.89 18.82 15.84
C PRO A 210 28.14 18.17 15.22
N ALA A 211 29.05 17.61 16.03
CA ALA A 211 30.34 17.09 15.56
C ALA A 211 30.60 15.62 15.93
N GLU A 212 29.89 15.06 16.91
CA GLU A 212 30.16 13.74 17.46
C GLU A 212 28.88 12.91 17.49
N SER A 213 29.01 11.59 17.39
CA SER A 213 27.87 10.68 17.53
C SER A 213 28.27 9.38 18.23
N GLY A 214 27.30 8.72 18.84
CA GLY A 214 27.49 7.44 19.49
C GLY A 214 26.18 6.70 19.69
N ALA A 215 26.28 5.41 19.95
CA ALA A 215 25.14 4.56 20.20
C ALA A 215 25.44 3.54 21.29
N ALA A 216 24.38 3.12 21.99
CA ALA A 216 24.43 2.05 22.96
C ALA A 216 23.13 1.25 22.93
N SER A 217 23.19 0.01 23.40
CA SER A 217 22.02 -0.83 23.60
C SER A 217 22.16 -1.69 24.84
N ALA A 218 21.04 -1.96 25.50
CA ALA A 218 20.92 -2.89 26.61
C ALA A 218 19.69 -3.80 26.42
N GLU A 219 19.78 -5.04 26.88
CA GLU A 219 18.63 -5.94 26.97
C GLU A 219 17.79 -5.56 28.19
N VAL A 220 16.47 -5.63 28.06
CA VAL A 220 15.49 -5.36 29.12
C VAL A 220 14.58 -6.59 29.23
N ASP A 221 14.56 -7.23 30.40
CA ASP A 221 13.60 -8.30 30.69
C ASP A 221 12.30 -7.68 31.25
N ILE A 222 11.21 -7.74 30.48
CA ILE A 222 9.92 -7.17 30.87
C ILE A 222 9.03 -8.33 31.27
N ASN A 223 8.78 -8.51 32.57
CA ASN A 223 7.97 -9.64 33.04
C ASN A 223 7.19 -9.30 34.32
N ARG A 224 5.94 -9.74 34.37
CA ARG A 224 5.18 -9.88 35.62
C ARG A 224 5.42 -11.27 36.20
N GLU A 225 5.26 -11.42 37.51
CA GLU A 225 5.28 -12.74 38.15
C GLU A 225 4.15 -13.64 37.65
N VAL A 226 3.00 -13.03 37.32
CA VAL A 226 1.85 -13.72 36.72
C VAL A 226 1.59 -13.17 35.32
N VAL A 227 1.58 -14.06 34.33
CA VAL A 227 1.28 -13.76 32.92
C VAL A 227 -0.04 -14.43 32.53
N VAL A 228 -0.92 -13.73 31.80
CA VAL A 228 -2.25 -14.20 31.40
C VAL A 228 -2.40 -14.12 29.88
N GLU A 229 -2.61 -15.26 29.25
CA GLU A 229 -2.68 -15.42 27.79
C GLU A 229 -4.01 -16.05 27.35
N PRO A 230 -5.05 -15.23 27.09
CA PRO A 230 -6.32 -15.70 26.54
C PRO A 230 -6.25 -15.87 25.01
N SER A 231 -6.76 -16.99 24.51
CA SER A 231 -6.71 -17.37 23.08
C SER A 231 -8.08 -17.36 22.39
N LEU A 232 -8.60 -16.17 22.09
CA LEU A 232 -9.87 -16.03 21.36
C LEU A 232 -9.72 -16.37 19.85
N PRO A 233 -10.77 -16.80 19.14
CA PRO A 233 -10.79 -16.82 17.68
C PRO A 233 -10.81 -15.40 17.09
N ARG A 234 -10.69 -15.29 15.75
CA ARG A 234 -10.66 -13.98 15.07
C ARG A 234 -12.02 -13.28 14.97
N PHE A 235 -13.10 -14.06 14.94
CA PHE A 235 -14.48 -13.59 14.90
C PHE A 235 -15.41 -14.72 15.37
N LEU A 236 -16.66 -14.37 15.64
CA LEU A 236 -17.78 -15.30 15.84
C LEU A 236 -18.93 -14.94 14.91
N ALA A 237 -19.81 -15.90 14.64
CA ALA A 237 -21.16 -15.64 14.14
C ALA A 237 -22.18 -15.66 15.29
N PRO A 238 -23.33 -14.97 15.15
CA PRO A 238 -24.45 -15.15 16.06
C PRO A 238 -24.85 -16.62 16.18
N GLY A 239 -24.95 -17.13 17.41
CA GLY A 239 -25.20 -18.53 17.75
C GLY A 239 -23.93 -19.38 17.93
N ASP A 240 -22.75 -18.91 17.54
CA ASP A 240 -21.51 -19.65 17.76
C ASP A 240 -21.20 -19.78 19.26
N SER A 241 -20.94 -21.00 19.70
CA SER A 241 -20.45 -21.30 21.05
C SER A 241 -19.01 -21.79 20.99
N ILE A 242 -18.13 -21.15 21.75
CA ILE A 242 -16.70 -21.47 21.80
C ILE A 242 -16.24 -21.71 23.23
N THR A 243 -15.17 -22.48 23.38
CA THR A 243 -14.44 -22.61 24.64
C THR A 243 -13.03 -22.09 24.46
N VAL A 244 -12.72 -21.00 25.14
CA VAL A 244 -11.45 -20.27 25.05
C VAL A 244 -10.52 -20.75 26.15
N PRO A 245 -9.32 -21.25 25.81
CA PRO A 245 -8.28 -21.46 26.80
C PRO A 245 -7.67 -20.10 27.19
N CYS A 246 -7.61 -19.86 28.49
CA CYS A 246 -6.87 -18.77 29.10
C CYS A 246 -5.75 -19.37 29.95
N GLN A 247 -4.52 -19.31 29.45
CA GLN A 247 -3.35 -19.80 30.17
C GLN A 247 -2.88 -18.74 31.17
N VAL A 248 -2.55 -19.20 32.38
CA VAL A 248 -1.98 -18.37 33.43
C VAL A 248 -0.68 -19.00 33.89
N PHE A 249 0.42 -18.25 33.76
CA PHE A 249 1.77 -18.69 34.10
C PHE A 249 2.24 -18.01 35.38
N ASN A 250 2.91 -18.75 36.25
CA ASN A 250 3.72 -18.21 37.34
C ASN A 250 5.19 -18.23 36.92
N ARG A 251 5.77 -17.06 36.68
CA ARG A 251 7.19 -16.83 36.36
C ARG A 251 7.98 -16.34 37.59
N GLY A 252 7.35 -16.36 38.76
CA GLY A 252 7.93 -15.97 40.03
C GLY A 252 8.60 -17.16 40.75
N PRO A 253 9.54 -16.90 41.67
CA PRO A 253 10.30 -17.94 42.37
C PRO A 253 9.50 -18.65 43.49
N LYS A 254 8.26 -18.21 43.77
CA LYS A 254 7.42 -18.73 44.86
C LYS A 254 6.09 -19.24 44.33
N SER A 255 5.44 -20.14 45.07
CA SER A 255 4.07 -20.53 44.76
C SER A 255 3.12 -19.35 44.99
N ILE A 256 2.20 -19.11 44.06
CA ILE A 256 1.27 -17.98 44.08
C ILE A 256 -0.16 -18.49 43.89
N LYS A 257 -1.08 -18.03 44.75
CA LYS A 257 -2.51 -18.21 44.53
C LYS A 257 -3.01 -17.12 43.59
N VAL A 258 -3.58 -17.53 42.46
CA VAL A 258 -4.15 -16.64 41.45
C VAL A 258 -5.66 -16.85 41.39
N SER A 259 -6.42 -15.76 41.29
CA SER A 259 -7.83 -15.78 40.91
C SER A 259 -8.00 -15.11 39.54
N LEU A 260 -8.81 -15.69 38.66
CA LEU A 260 -9.11 -15.17 37.34
C LEU A 260 -10.61 -14.92 37.19
N ASP A 261 -10.99 -13.69 36.88
CA ASP A 261 -12.37 -13.32 36.57
C ASP A 261 -12.51 -12.93 35.10
N ALA A 262 -13.45 -13.55 34.41
CA ALA A 262 -13.83 -13.22 33.05
C ALA A 262 -15.09 -12.33 33.04
N ASP A 263 -15.09 -11.34 32.15
CA ASP A 263 -16.19 -10.41 31.92
C ASP A 263 -16.32 -10.12 30.43
N THR A 264 -17.49 -9.70 29.96
CA THR A 264 -17.75 -9.42 28.54
C THR A 264 -18.51 -8.13 28.33
N SER A 265 -18.35 -7.53 27.15
CA SER A 265 -19.15 -6.39 26.69
C SER A 265 -19.66 -6.63 25.26
N GLY A 266 -20.78 -6.00 24.91
CA GLY A 266 -21.39 -6.17 23.59
C GLY A 266 -22.07 -7.54 23.41
N PRO A 267 -22.23 -8.04 22.17
CA PRO A 267 -23.00 -9.25 21.88
C PRO A 267 -22.22 -10.55 22.15
N LEU A 268 -21.55 -10.64 23.31
CA LEU A 268 -20.79 -11.80 23.76
C LEU A 268 -21.19 -12.14 25.19
N GLN A 269 -21.60 -13.38 25.41
CA GLN A 269 -22.01 -13.87 26.72
C GLN A 269 -21.08 -14.99 27.20
N ILE A 270 -20.81 -15.02 28.51
CA ILE A 270 -20.12 -16.14 29.14
C ILE A 270 -21.14 -17.22 29.47
N LYS A 271 -20.85 -18.48 29.12
CA LYS A 271 -21.63 -19.65 29.53
C LYS A 271 -20.89 -20.39 30.64
N GLY A 272 -21.57 -20.58 31.77
CA GLY A 272 -21.02 -21.31 32.92
C GLY A 272 -20.13 -20.44 33.81
N THR A 273 -19.04 -21.02 34.30
CA THR A 273 -18.17 -20.39 35.31
C THR A 273 -17.38 -19.23 34.72
N LYS A 274 -17.41 -18.07 35.40
CA LYS A 274 -16.63 -16.89 35.05
C LYS A 274 -15.54 -16.52 36.05
N ASN A 275 -15.55 -17.14 37.24
CA ASN A 275 -14.59 -16.90 38.31
C ASN A 275 -13.82 -18.20 38.61
N PHE A 276 -12.49 -18.12 38.60
CA PHE A 276 -11.62 -19.27 38.80
C PHE A 276 -10.53 -18.96 39.84
N SER A 277 -9.98 -19.97 40.49
CA SER A 277 -8.79 -19.81 41.31
C SER A 277 -7.94 -21.08 41.29
N THR A 278 -6.63 -20.89 41.32
CA THR A 278 -5.66 -21.98 41.42
C THR A 278 -4.41 -21.52 42.16
N THR A 279 -3.63 -22.47 42.66
CA THR A 279 -2.29 -22.22 43.21
C THR A 279 -1.26 -22.75 42.24
N LEU A 280 -0.44 -21.85 41.69
CA LEU A 280 0.63 -22.18 40.76
C LEU A 280 1.94 -22.33 41.53
N LYS A 281 2.69 -23.39 41.27
CA LYS A 281 4.08 -23.53 41.73
C LYS A 281 5.00 -22.59 40.93
N PRO A 282 6.23 -22.33 41.37
CA PRO A 282 7.22 -21.62 40.55
C PRO A 282 7.37 -22.26 39.17
N ASP A 283 7.50 -21.44 38.13
CA ASP A 283 7.67 -21.83 36.72
C ASP A 283 6.65 -22.86 36.21
N SER A 284 5.40 -22.77 36.70
CA SER A 284 4.29 -23.62 36.27
C SER A 284 3.12 -22.80 35.73
N ASP A 285 2.26 -23.45 34.96
CA ASP A 285 1.08 -22.85 34.36
C ASP A 285 -0.20 -23.63 34.66
N HIS A 286 -1.33 -22.96 34.45
CA HIS A 286 -2.64 -23.60 34.46
C HIS A 286 -3.53 -22.99 33.38
N THR A 287 -4.31 -23.84 32.71
CA THR A 287 -5.24 -23.41 31.66
C THR A 287 -6.67 -23.39 32.22
N PHE A 288 -7.24 -22.20 32.35
CA PHE A 288 -8.68 -22.05 32.57
C PHE A 288 -9.42 -22.13 31.24
N ARG A 289 -10.53 -22.86 31.19
CA ARG A 289 -11.38 -22.95 30.00
C ARG A 289 -12.67 -22.18 30.25
N ILE A 290 -12.91 -21.17 29.42
CA ILE A 290 -14.04 -20.24 29.57
C ILE A 290 -14.88 -20.33 28.31
N SER A 291 -16.17 -20.63 28.47
CA SER A 291 -17.07 -20.76 27.33
C SER A 291 -17.78 -19.45 27.04
N PHE A 292 -17.81 -19.06 25.76
CA PHE A 292 -18.46 -17.84 25.28
C PHE A 292 -19.46 -18.18 24.17
N GLU A 293 -20.54 -17.41 24.08
CA GLU A 293 -21.51 -17.45 22.98
C GLU A 293 -21.64 -16.06 22.36
N GLY A 294 -21.55 -15.97 21.03
CA GLY A 294 -21.89 -14.77 20.29
C GLY A 294 -23.40 -14.70 20.08
N THR A 295 -24.08 -13.64 20.51
CA THR A 295 -25.55 -13.60 20.49
C THR A 295 -26.11 -12.83 19.30
N GLU A 296 -25.55 -11.66 19.00
CA GLU A 296 -26.02 -10.73 17.98
C GLU A 296 -24.85 -10.17 17.17
N THR A 297 -25.15 -9.45 16.09
CA THR A 297 -24.10 -8.80 15.30
C THR A 297 -23.58 -7.55 16.02
N GLY A 298 -22.27 -7.41 16.14
CA GLY A 298 -21.66 -6.21 16.70
C GLY A 298 -20.21 -6.40 17.17
N ALA A 299 -19.61 -5.31 17.63
CA ALA A 299 -18.31 -5.35 18.28
C ALA A 299 -18.48 -5.82 19.74
N ALA A 300 -17.77 -6.88 20.11
CA ALA A 300 -17.75 -7.40 21.47
C ALA A 300 -16.33 -7.37 22.05
N SER A 301 -16.23 -7.49 23.37
CA SER A 301 -14.95 -7.69 24.04
C SER A 301 -15.06 -8.72 25.15
N ALA A 302 -13.95 -9.42 25.42
CA ALA A 302 -13.78 -10.24 26.61
C ALA A 302 -12.62 -9.70 27.43
N SER A 303 -12.88 -9.48 28.72
CA SER A 303 -11.90 -9.01 29.70
C SER A 303 -11.57 -10.13 30.68
N PHE A 304 -10.28 -10.33 30.93
CA PHE A 304 -9.76 -11.33 31.85
C PHE A 304 -8.97 -10.59 32.94
N THR A 305 -9.45 -10.65 34.18
CA THR A 305 -8.85 -9.97 35.34
C THR A 305 -8.22 -11.00 36.26
N ALA A 306 -6.90 -11.10 36.26
CA ALA A 306 -6.15 -11.92 37.21
C ALA A 306 -5.76 -11.11 38.44
N ARG A 307 -5.87 -11.70 39.63
CA ARG A 307 -5.42 -11.13 40.89
C ARG A 307 -4.54 -12.10 41.65
N TRP A 308 -3.45 -11.59 42.23
CA TRP A 308 -2.54 -12.34 43.09
C TRP A 308 -1.92 -11.39 44.12
N GLY A 309 -2.01 -11.73 45.42
CA GLY A 309 -1.61 -10.79 46.48
C GLY A 309 -2.37 -9.46 46.36
N SER A 310 -1.63 -8.35 46.24
CA SER A 310 -2.15 -7.00 46.00
C SER A 310 -2.14 -6.57 44.53
N GLU A 311 -1.63 -7.41 43.63
CA GLU A 311 -1.44 -7.09 42.21
C GLU A 311 -2.68 -7.52 41.40
N VAL A 312 -2.97 -6.74 40.35
CA VAL A 312 -4.10 -6.96 39.44
C VAL A 312 -3.64 -6.76 38.01
N LEU A 313 -3.97 -7.70 37.13
CA LEU A 313 -3.76 -7.61 35.68
C LEU A 313 -5.10 -7.76 34.96
N LYS A 314 -5.45 -6.78 34.12
CA LYS A 314 -6.63 -6.84 33.26
C LYS A 314 -6.22 -6.87 31.78
N THR A 315 -6.56 -7.96 31.10
CA THR A 315 -6.36 -8.13 29.66
C THR A 315 -7.73 -8.08 28.97
N THR A 316 -7.94 -7.10 28.09
CA THR A 316 -9.17 -6.98 27.29
C THR A 316 -8.86 -7.25 25.83
N LEU A 317 -9.60 -8.16 25.22
CA LEU A 317 -9.51 -8.50 23.81
C LEU A 317 -10.83 -8.21 23.11
N GLU A 318 -10.76 -7.47 22.00
CA GLU A 318 -11.91 -7.24 21.13
C GLU A 318 -12.11 -8.41 20.16
N ILE A 319 -13.36 -8.78 19.93
CA ILE A 319 -13.78 -9.81 18.99
C ILE A 319 -15.07 -9.38 18.27
N PRO A 320 -15.07 -9.35 16.93
CA PRO A 320 -16.29 -9.07 16.18
C PRO A 320 -17.20 -10.29 16.14
N VAL A 321 -18.49 -10.06 16.42
CA VAL A 321 -19.56 -11.01 16.11
C VAL A 321 -20.23 -10.53 14.82
N ARG A 322 -20.10 -11.30 13.74
CA ARG A 322 -20.51 -10.90 12.38
C ARG A 322 -21.41 -11.95 11.74
N PRO A 323 -22.34 -11.57 10.86
CA PRO A 323 -23.19 -12.54 10.18
C PRO A 323 -22.37 -13.59 9.41
N ALA A 324 -22.83 -14.85 9.46
CA ALA A 324 -22.31 -15.92 8.61
C ALA A 324 -22.76 -15.79 7.13
N SER A 325 -23.72 -14.89 6.87
CA SER A 325 -24.27 -14.60 5.55
C SER A 325 -23.64 -13.33 4.95
N PRO A 326 -23.57 -13.22 3.61
CA PRO A 326 -23.11 -12.01 2.95
C PRO A 326 -24.08 -10.85 3.20
N LYS A 327 -23.57 -9.61 3.12
CA LYS A 327 -24.41 -8.41 3.11
C LYS A 327 -25.25 -8.41 1.83
N ILE A 328 -26.56 -8.29 1.99
CA ILE A 328 -27.48 -8.05 0.88
C ILE A 328 -27.78 -6.55 0.85
N THR A 329 -27.73 -5.96 -0.34
CA THR A 329 -28.15 -4.57 -0.56
C THR A 329 -29.25 -4.60 -1.59
N GLU A 330 -30.41 -4.07 -1.23
CA GLU A 330 -31.49 -3.81 -2.17
C GLU A 330 -31.58 -2.31 -2.43
N SER A 331 -31.82 -1.96 -3.68
CA SER A 331 -31.91 -0.57 -4.11
C SER A 331 -33.18 -0.40 -4.94
N LEU A 332 -33.95 0.63 -4.61
CA LEU A 332 -35.18 0.98 -5.30
C LEU A 332 -35.06 2.42 -5.79
N SER A 333 -35.34 2.63 -7.07
CA SER A 333 -35.35 3.96 -7.68
C SER A 333 -36.67 4.18 -8.41
N GLU A 334 -37.40 5.22 -8.01
CA GLU A 334 -38.70 5.61 -8.58
C GLU A 334 -38.64 7.07 -9.04
N ILE A 335 -39.38 7.40 -10.10
CA ILE A 335 -39.61 8.79 -10.52
C ILE A 335 -41.00 9.18 -10.05
N ILE A 336 -41.11 10.32 -9.36
CA ILE A 336 -42.36 10.86 -8.86
C ILE A 336 -42.67 12.12 -9.68
N ASP A 337 -43.73 12.07 -10.50
CA ASP A 337 -44.17 13.25 -11.25
C ASP A 337 -44.66 14.35 -10.30
N PRO A 338 -44.58 15.63 -10.70
CA PRO A 338 -45.08 16.74 -9.89
C PRO A 338 -46.50 16.52 -9.37
N GLY A 339 -46.70 16.68 -8.06
CA GLY A 339 -47.99 16.51 -7.38
C GLY A 339 -48.46 15.06 -7.22
N LYS A 340 -47.63 14.06 -7.53
CA LYS A 340 -47.94 12.64 -7.27
C LYS A 340 -47.32 12.15 -5.96
N THR A 341 -47.96 11.16 -5.36
CA THR A 341 -47.45 10.43 -4.18
C THR A 341 -47.12 9.00 -4.56
N LYS A 342 -46.02 8.46 -4.03
CA LYS A 342 -45.60 7.08 -4.25
C LYS A 342 -45.26 6.41 -2.93
N ASN A 343 -45.83 5.22 -2.69
CA ASN A 343 -45.52 4.42 -1.52
C ASN A 343 -44.33 3.50 -1.80
N ILE A 344 -43.29 3.62 -0.98
CA ILE A 344 -42.10 2.78 -1.04
C ILE A 344 -42.18 1.73 0.07
N LYS A 345 -42.18 0.44 -0.31
CA LYS A 345 -42.14 -0.67 0.64
C LYS A 345 -40.69 -1.08 0.89
N ILE A 346 -40.27 -1.00 2.16
CA ILE A 346 -38.98 -1.55 2.59
C ILE A 346 -39.17 -3.06 2.83
N PRO A 347 -38.37 -3.92 2.20
CA PRO A 347 -38.43 -5.36 2.43
C PRO A 347 -38.19 -5.70 3.91
N GLY A 348 -38.81 -6.78 4.41
CA GLY A 348 -38.62 -7.29 5.77
C GLY A 348 -37.74 -8.56 5.80
N GLY A 349 -37.53 -9.12 6.99
CA GLY A 349 -36.78 -10.38 7.17
C GLY A 349 -35.26 -10.19 7.32
N TRP A 350 -34.79 -8.97 7.54
CA TRP A 350 -33.37 -8.68 7.81
C TRP A 350 -32.98 -9.09 9.23
N MET A 351 -31.71 -9.43 9.43
CA MET A 351 -31.17 -9.68 10.77
C MET A 351 -31.25 -8.39 11.61
N GLU A 352 -31.68 -8.53 12.86
CA GLU A 352 -31.79 -7.41 13.79
C GLU A 352 -30.43 -6.69 13.95
N GLY A 353 -30.47 -5.36 14.04
CA GLY A 353 -29.27 -4.51 14.10
C GLY A 353 -28.46 -4.38 12.81
N THR A 354 -28.81 -5.08 11.72
CA THR A 354 -28.07 -5.03 10.45
C THR A 354 -28.69 -4.13 9.38
N LEU A 355 -29.98 -3.79 9.53
CA LEU A 355 -30.69 -2.96 8.57
C LEU A 355 -30.20 -1.51 8.64
N SER A 356 -29.67 -1.02 7.52
CA SER A 356 -29.36 0.39 7.31
C SER A 356 -29.88 0.82 5.94
N GLY A 357 -30.42 2.03 5.87
CA GLY A 357 -31.04 2.55 4.66
C GLY A 357 -30.68 4.02 4.45
N THR A 358 -30.71 4.44 3.19
CA THR A 358 -30.56 5.85 2.81
C THR A 358 -31.67 6.16 1.82
N ILE A 359 -32.37 7.28 2.03
CA ILE A 359 -33.32 7.81 1.06
C ILE A 359 -32.69 9.07 0.48
N MET A 360 -32.68 9.17 -0.85
CA MET A 360 -32.21 10.36 -1.54
C MET A 360 -33.27 10.86 -2.51
N LEU A 361 -33.53 12.16 -2.46
CA LEU A 361 -34.44 12.86 -3.34
C LEU A 361 -33.59 13.75 -4.25
N SER A 362 -33.81 13.68 -5.56
CA SER A 362 -33.09 14.50 -6.53
C SER A 362 -34.03 14.94 -7.65
N ALA A 363 -33.94 16.21 -8.05
CA ALA A 363 -34.58 16.75 -9.25
C ALA A 363 -33.93 16.22 -10.53
N MET A 364 -32.69 15.72 -10.44
CA MET A 364 -31.98 15.13 -11.54
C MET A 364 -31.98 13.60 -11.46
N PRO A 365 -31.88 12.88 -12.58
CA PRO A 365 -31.70 11.42 -12.59
C PRO A 365 -30.42 10.90 -11.91
N SER A 366 -29.61 11.78 -11.28
CA SER A 366 -28.38 11.50 -10.53
C SER A 366 -28.58 10.54 -9.35
N ALA A 367 -29.82 10.24 -8.96
CA ALA A 367 -30.11 9.28 -7.89
C ALA A 367 -29.48 7.88 -8.10
N ASN A 368 -29.36 7.43 -9.35
CA ASN A 368 -28.75 6.12 -9.66
C ASN A 368 -27.21 6.12 -9.53
N LEU A 369 -26.56 7.28 -9.49
CA LEU A 369 -25.10 7.34 -9.31
C LEU A 369 -24.69 6.93 -7.91
N GLN A 370 -25.55 7.13 -6.91
CA GLN A 370 -25.27 6.71 -5.54
C GLN A 370 -25.17 5.19 -5.43
N ASP A 371 -26.06 4.44 -6.09
CA ASP A 371 -26.05 2.97 -6.06
C ASP A 371 -24.77 2.43 -6.71
N ILE A 372 -24.39 3.00 -7.86
CA ILE A 372 -23.13 2.68 -8.54
C ILE A 372 -21.93 3.02 -7.63
N ALA A 373 -21.92 4.23 -7.06
CA ALA A 373 -20.84 4.66 -6.18
C ALA A 373 -20.72 3.76 -4.95
N ARG A 374 -21.84 3.38 -4.32
CA ARG A 374 -21.89 2.51 -3.14
C ARG A 374 -21.39 1.11 -3.48
N PHE A 375 -21.85 0.54 -4.60
CA PHE A 375 -21.36 -0.74 -5.09
C PHE A 375 -19.84 -0.72 -5.30
N LEU A 376 -19.30 0.32 -5.94
CA LEU A 376 -17.88 0.45 -6.22
C LEU A 376 -17.04 0.71 -4.96
N THR A 377 -17.48 1.57 -4.03
CA THR A 377 -16.70 1.93 -2.85
C THR A 377 -16.68 0.85 -1.78
N THR A 378 -17.74 0.03 -1.70
CA THR A 378 -17.87 -1.06 -0.71
C THR A 378 -17.40 -2.42 -1.21
N TYR A 379 -16.92 -2.51 -2.47
CA TYR A 379 -16.45 -3.75 -3.05
C TYR A 379 -15.22 -4.28 -2.29
N PRO A 380 -15.24 -5.52 -1.75
CA PRO A 380 -14.28 -5.96 -0.73
C PRO A 380 -12.95 -6.47 -1.31
N HIS A 381 -12.85 -6.60 -2.63
CA HIS A 381 -11.68 -7.18 -3.29
C HIS A 381 -10.78 -6.11 -3.90
N GLY A 382 -9.52 -6.48 -4.13
CA GLY A 382 -8.44 -5.51 -4.34
C GLY A 382 -7.57 -5.76 -5.57
N CYS A 383 -8.07 -6.44 -6.61
CA CYS A 383 -7.31 -6.52 -7.87
C CYS A 383 -7.14 -5.12 -8.48
N MET A 384 -6.30 -5.01 -9.52
CA MET A 384 -6.05 -3.76 -10.23
C MET A 384 -7.34 -3.14 -10.74
N GLU A 385 -8.11 -3.89 -11.53
CA GLU A 385 -9.41 -3.47 -12.07
C GLU A 385 -10.34 -2.94 -10.97
N GLN A 386 -10.52 -3.70 -9.89
CA GLN A 386 -11.42 -3.33 -8.78
C GLN A 386 -10.93 -2.08 -8.04
N THR A 387 -9.61 -1.96 -7.85
CA THR A 387 -8.99 -0.81 -7.19
C THR A 387 -9.18 0.46 -8.02
N VAL A 388 -9.02 0.39 -9.34
CA VAL A 388 -9.29 1.51 -10.25
C VAL A 388 -10.79 1.82 -10.30
N SER A 389 -11.63 0.80 -10.44
CA SER A 389 -13.10 0.94 -10.52
C SER A 389 -13.68 1.64 -9.29
N SER A 390 -13.20 1.28 -8.11
CA SER A 390 -13.58 1.90 -6.83
C SER A 390 -13.02 3.32 -6.61
N ALA A 391 -12.09 3.77 -7.44
CA ALA A 391 -11.52 5.11 -7.37
C ALA A 391 -12.31 6.17 -8.18
N TRP A 392 -13.05 5.75 -9.21
CA TRP A 392 -13.85 6.68 -10.03
C TRP A 392 -14.89 7.50 -9.25
N PRO A 393 -15.69 6.92 -8.33
CA PRO A 393 -16.63 7.72 -7.54
C PRO A 393 -15.92 8.78 -6.69
N LEU A 394 -14.77 8.44 -6.10
CA LEU A 394 -13.99 9.39 -5.29
C LEU A 394 -13.41 10.54 -6.13
N LEU A 395 -13.08 10.27 -7.40
CA LEU A 395 -12.57 11.28 -8.31
C LEU A 395 -13.69 12.20 -8.83
N LEU A 396 -14.82 11.61 -9.24
CA LEU A 396 -15.83 12.29 -10.06
C LEU A 396 -17.08 12.74 -9.31
N GLN A 397 -17.40 12.13 -8.17
CA GLN A 397 -18.63 12.38 -7.41
C GLN A 397 -18.33 12.45 -5.91
N ARG A 398 -17.48 13.41 -5.52
CA ARG A 398 -17.03 13.58 -4.12
C ARG A 398 -18.21 13.75 -3.15
N ASP A 399 -19.21 14.53 -3.54
CA ASP A 399 -20.40 14.78 -2.72
C ASP A 399 -21.25 13.52 -2.54
N LEU A 400 -21.35 12.66 -3.55
CA LEU A 400 -22.05 11.37 -3.43
C LEU A 400 -21.26 10.36 -2.61
N ALA A 401 -19.92 10.37 -2.72
CA ALA A 401 -19.06 9.51 -1.91
C ALA A 401 -19.19 9.85 -0.41
N TYR A 402 -19.33 11.13 -0.06
CA TYR A 402 -19.64 11.57 1.30
C TYR A 402 -20.97 11.02 1.82
N LEU A 403 -22.03 11.01 1.01
CA LEU A 403 -23.34 10.47 1.40
C LEU A 403 -23.32 8.95 1.68
N ILE A 404 -22.32 8.23 1.14
CA ILE A 404 -22.18 6.78 1.31
C ILE A 404 -21.35 6.45 2.55
N ASP A 405 -20.29 7.22 2.79
CA ASP A 405 -19.43 7.11 3.96
C ASP A 405 -19.19 8.50 4.52
N SER A 406 -19.86 8.80 5.64
CA SER A 406 -19.78 10.10 6.29
C SER A 406 -18.37 10.42 6.80
N SER A 407 -17.51 9.40 7.00
CA SER A 407 -16.09 9.61 7.33
C SER A 407 -15.29 10.19 6.16
N LEU A 408 -15.80 10.10 4.93
CA LEU A 408 -15.24 10.76 3.75
C LEU A 408 -15.73 12.21 3.57
N GLY A 409 -16.52 12.75 4.51
CA GLY A 409 -16.97 14.14 4.48
C GLY A 409 -15.93 15.15 4.89
N ASP A 410 -14.94 14.69 5.66
CA ASP A 410 -13.74 15.46 5.91
C ASP A 410 -12.90 15.49 4.61
N PRO A 411 -12.67 16.68 4.02
CA PRO A 411 -11.85 16.82 2.82
C PRO A 411 -10.47 16.16 2.94
N ASP A 412 -9.90 16.11 4.14
CA ASP A 412 -8.61 15.46 4.40
C ASP A 412 -8.74 13.93 4.34
N HIS A 413 -9.79 13.34 4.92
CA HIS A 413 -10.05 11.90 4.80
C HIS A 413 -10.36 11.45 3.37
N MET A 414 -11.12 12.24 2.62
CA MET A 414 -11.40 11.96 1.20
C MET A 414 -10.13 12.02 0.36
N LYS A 415 -9.33 13.08 0.54
CA LYS A 415 -8.04 13.24 -0.13
C LYS A 415 -7.11 12.08 0.19
N ASN A 416 -6.98 11.72 1.47
CA ASN A 416 -6.20 10.59 1.92
C ASN A 416 -6.68 9.27 1.30
N SER A 417 -8.00 9.06 1.20
CA SER A 417 -8.57 7.84 0.60
C SER A 417 -8.26 7.72 -0.89
N LEU A 418 -8.34 8.83 -1.64
CA LEU A 418 -7.99 8.86 -3.06
C LEU A 418 -6.48 8.69 -3.27
N GLU A 419 -5.66 9.35 -2.46
CA GLU A 419 -4.20 9.20 -2.47
C GLU A 419 -3.78 7.75 -2.17
N LEU A 420 -4.43 7.09 -1.20
CA LEU A 420 -4.21 5.67 -0.91
C LEU A 420 -4.56 4.77 -2.10
N ARG A 421 -5.64 5.06 -2.84
CA ARG A 421 -5.98 4.31 -4.06
C ARG A 421 -4.93 4.52 -5.16
N VAL A 422 -4.47 5.75 -5.36
CA VAL A 422 -3.38 6.05 -6.31
C VAL A 422 -2.10 5.32 -5.91
N GLN A 423 -1.73 5.32 -4.62
CA GLN A 423 -0.58 4.56 -4.12
C GLN A 423 -0.76 3.06 -4.35
N LYS A 424 -1.95 2.51 -4.13
CA LYS A 424 -2.23 1.09 -4.36
C LYS A 424 -2.16 0.71 -5.84
N ILE A 425 -2.67 1.55 -6.75
CA ILE A 425 -2.53 1.39 -8.20
C ILE A 425 -1.05 1.34 -8.57
N PHE A 426 -0.27 2.29 -8.07
CA PHE A 426 1.17 2.31 -8.28
C PHE A 426 1.90 1.13 -7.63
N GLY A 427 1.41 0.58 -6.53
CA GLY A 427 1.93 -0.67 -5.95
C GLY A 427 1.78 -1.90 -6.85
N LEU A 428 1.02 -1.80 -7.94
CA LEU A 428 0.82 -2.85 -8.94
C LEU A 428 1.65 -2.61 -10.22
N GLN A 429 2.44 -1.54 -10.28
CA GLN A 429 3.24 -1.21 -11.46
C GLN A 429 4.54 -2.01 -11.49
N ASN A 430 4.82 -2.62 -12.64
CA ASN A 430 6.08 -3.33 -12.91
C ASN A 430 7.15 -2.40 -13.49
N TYR A 431 8.38 -2.92 -13.57
CA TYR A 431 9.54 -2.24 -14.16
C TYR A 431 9.35 -1.85 -15.63
N ASP A 432 8.48 -2.56 -16.36
CA ASP A 432 8.15 -2.25 -17.74
C ASP A 432 7.15 -1.08 -17.86
N GLY A 433 6.69 -0.52 -16.74
CA GLY A 433 5.71 0.55 -16.67
C GLY A 433 4.25 0.09 -16.70
N GLY A 434 3.99 -1.18 -17.03
CA GLY A 434 2.65 -1.78 -17.01
C GLY A 434 2.21 -2.15 -15.61
N PHE A 435 0.96 -2.64 -15.48
CA PHE A 435 0.35 -2.98 -14.21
C PHE A 435 -0.07 -4.44 -14.16
N THR A 436 0.17 -5.10 -13.03
CA THR A 436 -0.27 -6.46 -12.76
C THR A 436 -1.72 -6.48 -12.31
N ARG A 437 -2.42 -7.61 -12.47
CA ARG A 437 -3.79 -7.75 -11.93
C ARG A 437 -3.81 -7.87 -10.41
N TRP A 438 -2.79 -8.49 -9.84
CA TRP A 438 -2.65 -8.74 -8.40
C TRP A 438 -1.25 -8.35 -7.93
N GLN A 439 -1.16 -7.94 -6.67
CA GLN A 439 0.11 -7.62 -6.04
C GLN A 439 1.03 -8.85 -6.09
N GLY A 440 2.32 -8.62 -6.39
CA GLY A 440 3.31 -9.69 -6.55
C GLY A 440 3.27 -10.40 -7.90
N GLY A 441 2.40 -10.00 -8.82
CA GLY A 441 2.48 -10.47 -10.20
C GLY A 441 3.78 -10.02 -10.88
N SER A 442 4.37 -10.87 -11.70
CA SER A 442 5.59 -10.56 -12.47
C SER A 442 5.30 -10.13 -13.91
N TRP A 443 4.02 -10.18 -14.33
CA TRP A 443 3.60 -9.90 -15.69
C TRP A 443 2.54 -8.81 -15.73
N SER A 444 2.80 -7.80 -16.53
CA SER A 444 1.86 -6.71 -16.78
C SER A 444 0.69 -7.20 -17.63
N GLN A 445 -0.53 -6.86 -17.20
CA GLN A 445 -1.76 -7.27 -17.85
C GLN A 445 -2.21 -6.13 -18.78
N PRO A 446 -2.29 -6.34 -20.11
CA PRO A 446 -2.53 -5.25 -21.06
C PRO A 446 -3.77 -4.40 -20.76
N TRP A 447 -4.92 -5.03 -20.51
CA TRP A 447 -6.17 -4.33 -20.20
C TRP A 447 -6.07 -3.54 -18.89
N ASP A 448 -5.65 -4.20 -17.80
CA ASP A 448 -5.48 -3.59 -16.48
C ASP A 448 -4.49 -2.40 -16.55
N SER A 449 -3.46 -2.50 -17.39
CA SER A 449 -2.47 -1.44 -17.57
C SER A 449 -3.04 -0.22 -18.27
N ILE A 450 -3.78 -0.41 -19.37
CA ILE A 450 -4.44 0.67 -20.09
C ILE A 450 -5.49 1.33 -19.18
N TYR A 451 -6.26 0.52 -18.44
CA TYR A 451 -7.29 1.02 -17.53
C TYR A 451 -6.74 1.80 -16.33
N GLY A 452 -5.67 1.30 -15.71
CA GLY A 452 -4.94 2.03 -14.67
C GLY A 452 -4.41 3.36 -15.16
N THR A 453 -3.78 3.35 -16.34
CA THR A 453 -3.23 4.56 -16.95
C THR A 453 -4.34 5.56 -17.30
N HIS A 454 -5.48 5.10 -17.82
CA HIS A 454 -6.66 5.93 -18.07
C HIS A 454 -7.10 6.69 -16.81
N PHE A 455 -7.24 5.99 -15.69
CA PHE A 455 -7.61 6.62 -14.42
C PHE A 455 -6.55 7.62 -13.95
N LEU A 456 -5.26 7.28 -14.02
CA LEU A 456 -4.18 8.17 -13.60
C LEU A 456 -4.14 9.47 -14.43
N VAL A 457 -4.37 9.38 -15.74
CA VAL A 457 -4.48 10.56 -16.63
C VAL A 457 -5.67 11.44 -16.23
N GLU A 458 -6.85 10.85 -16.03
CA GLU A 458 -8.04 11.58 -15.58
C GLU A 458 -7.86 12.17 -14.17
N ALA A 459 -7.19 11.46 -13.27
CA ALA A 459 -6.87 11.94 -11.92
C ALA A 459 -5.97 13.18 -11.97
N GLY A 460 -4.91 13.15 -12.78
CA GLY A 460 -4.04 14.30 -13.01
C GLY A 460 -4.82 15.51 -13.56
N LYS A 461 -5.71 15.29 -14.54
CA LYS A 461 -6.58 16.35 -15.09
C LYS A 461 -7.55 16.96 -14.08
N ASN A 462 -7.94 16.20 -13.04
CA ASN A 462 -8.80 16.67 -11.96
C ASN A 462 -7.99 17.20 -10.74
N GLY A 463 -6.71 17.54 -10.94
CA GLY A 463 -5.86 18.21 -9.94
C GLY A 463 -5.26 17.31 -8.88
N ILE A 464 -5.31 15.98 -9.06
CA ILE A 464 -4.65 15.03 -8.15
C ILE A 464 -3.15 14.97 -8.48
N LYS A 465 -2.30 15.02 -7.46
CA LYS A 465 -0.84 14.92 -7.64
C LYS A 465 -0.46 13.50 -8.01
N ILE A 466 -0.05 13.29 -9.26
CA ILE A 466 0.44 12.01 -9.78
C ILE A 466 1.97 12.10 -9.96
N PRO A 467 2.76 11.10 -9.51
CA PRO A 467 4.19 11.03 -9.81
C PRO A 467 4.44 10.96 -11.32
N GLU A 468 5.03 12.02 -11.88
CA GLU A 468 5.18 12.21 -13.33
C GLU A 468 6.01 11.11 -13.99
N GLU A 469 7.15 10.74 -13.39
CA GLU A 469 8.01 9.66 -13.88
C GLU A 469 7.24 8.33 -14.03
N ARG A 470 6.44 7.99 -13.02
CA ARG A 470 5.66 6.75 -13.01
C ARG A 470 4.53 6.75 -14.01
N LEU A 471 3.86 7.89 -14.18
CA LEU A 471 2.84 8.06 -15.21
C LEU A 471 3.46 8.01 -16.62
N SER A 472 4.64 8.59 -16.81
CA SER A 472 5.38 8.53 -18.06
C SER A 472 5.70 7.09 -18.46
N GLU A 473 6.20 6.27 -17.52
CA GLU A 473 6.45 4.85 -17.77
C GLU A 473 5.16 4.07 -18.09
N ALA A 474 4.06 4.38 -17.42
CA ALA A 474 2.75 3.81 -17.75
C ALA A 474 2.28 4.18 -19.17
N LEU A 475 2.42 5.44 -19.58
CA LEU A 475 2.10 5.89 -20.93
C LEU A 475 3.02 5.25 -21.98
N LYS A 476 4.32 5.07 -21.69
CA LYS A 476 5.24 4.31 -22.55
C LYS A 476 4.79 2.85 -22.71
N TYR A 477 4.35 2.20 -21.63
CA TYR A 477 3.77 0.85 -21.71
C TYR A 477 2.53 0.84 -22.62
N VAL A 478 1.58 1.75 -22.42
CA VAL A 478 0.36 1.88 -23.25
C VAL A 478 0.73 2.11 -24.73
N LYS A 479 1.73 2.94 -25.01
CA LYS A 479 2.21 3.18 -26.37
C LYS A 479 2.79 1.92 -27.02
N ARG A 480 3.54 1.10 -26.28
CA ARG A 480 4.03 -0.19 -26.79
C ARG A 480 2.89 -1.17 -27.11
N GLN A 481 1.76 -1.11 -26.41
CA GLN A 481 0.61 -1.98 -26.70
C GLN A 481 0.04 -1.78 -28.11
N LEU A 482 0.27 -0.62 -28.75
CA LEU A 482 -0.16 -0.37 -30.13
C LEU A 482 0.49 -1.34 -31.13
N SER A 483 1.75 -1.71 -30.89
CA SER A 483 2.54 -2.60 -31.76
C SER A 483 2.57 -4.06 -31.31
N VAL A 484 2.06 -4.41 -30.13
CA VAL A 484 2.07 -5.79 -29.63
C VAL A 484 1.13 -6.66 -30.48
N GLU A 485 1.66 -7.74 -31.04
CA GLU A 485 0.88 -8.72 -31.81
C GLU A 485 -0.05 -9.52 -30.90
N ALA A 486 -1.18 -9.97 -31.46
CA ALA A 486 -2.05 -10.89 -30.75
C ALA A 486 -1.33 -12.22 -30.53
N TYR A 487 -1.43 -12.79 -29.33
CA TYR A 487 -0.75 -14.05 -28.99
C TYR A 487 -1.12 -15.19 -29.94
N ASP A 488 -2.37 -15.22 -30.41
CA ASP A 488 -2.81 -16.02 -31.54
C ASP A 488 -3.57 -15.11 -32.52
N ALA A 489 -2.90 -14.68 -33.59
CA ALA A 489 -3.48 -13.84 -34.62
C ALA A 489 -4.40 -14.62 -35.59
N ASN A 490 -4.36 -15.96 -35.57
CA ASN A 490 -5.21 -16.80 -36.41
C ASN A 490 -6.58 -17.03 -35.76
N ASP A 491 -6.69 -16.93 -34.43
CA ASP A 491 -7.97 -16.86 -33.75
C ASP A 491 -8.61 -15.48 -33.96
N GLU A 492 -9.70 -15.45 -34.73
CA GLU A 492 -10.42 -14.21 -35.03
C GLU A 492 -10.86 -13.47 -33.76
N ASN A 493 -11.34 -14.18 -32.72
CA ASN A 493 -11.80 -13.51 -31.49
C ASN A 493 -10.63 -12.90 -30.71
N VAL A 494 -9.48 -13.58 -30.64
CA VAL A 494 -8.27 -13.05 -29.97
C VAL A 494 -7.74 -11.84 -30.73
N TRP A 495 -7.74 -11.91 -32.07
CA TRP A 495 -7.30 -10.81 -32.92
C TRP A 495 -8.19 -9.57 -32.77
N ARG A 496 -9.53 -9.74 -32.85
CA ARG A 496 -10.49 -8.65 -32.66
C ARG A 496 -10.38 -8.00 -31.27
N GLN A 497 -10.18 -8.81 -30.23
CA GLN A 497 -9.95 -8.31 -28.88
C GLN A 497 -8.66 -7.48 -28.78
N ALA A 498 -7.59 -7.89 -29.45
CA ALA A 498 -6.35 -7.13 -29.51
C ALA A 498 -6.55 -5.78 -30.24
N LEU A 499 -7.29 -5.75 -31.35
CA LEU A 499 -7.65 -4.50 -32.03
C LEU A 499 -8.45 -3.56 -31.12
N SER A 500 -9.42 -4.09 -30.37
CA SER A 500 -10.22 -3.31 -29.42
C SER A 500 -9.36 -2.76 -28.27
N ARG A 501 -8.35 -3.50 -27.78
CA ARG A 501 -7.37 -2.99 -26.81
C ARG A 501 -6.50 -1.88 -27.39
N ARG A 502 -6.07 -1.98 -28.64
CA ARG A 502 -5.30 -0.91 -29.31
C ARG A 502 -6.11 0.37 -29.46
N ALA A 503 -7.40 0.25 -29.75
CA ALA A 503 -8.31 1.40 -29.77
C ALA A 503 -8.43 2.06 -28.38
N TYR A 504 -8.48 1.27 -27.31
CA TYR A 504 -8.47 1.81 -25.96
C TYR A 504 -7.13 2.50 -25.61
N ALA A 505 -6.00 1.92 -26.00
CA ALA A 505 -4.70 2.57 -25.86
C ALA A 505 -4.62 3.91 -26.61
N CYS A 506 -5.18 3.98 -27.83
CA CYS A 506 -5.28 5.24 -28.58
C CYS A 506 -6.08 6.29 -27.80
N TYR A 507 -7.19 5.91 -27.17
CA TYR A 507 -8.02 6.82 -26.38
C TYR A 507 -7.27 7.38 -25.18
N VAL A 508 -6.56 6.53 -24.44
CA VAL A 508 -5.77 6.95 -23.26
C VAL A 508 -4.62 7.87 -23.65
N LEU A 509 -3.91 7.57 -24.75
CA LEU A 509 -2.83 8.42 -25.25
C LEU A 509 -3.35 9.78 -25.77
N ALA A 510 -4.48 9.77 -26.49
CA ALA A 510 -5.14 11.00 -26.93
C ALA A 510 -5.63 11.84 -25.74
N LEU A 511 -6.17 11.20 -24.69
CA LEU A 511 -6.49 11.86 -23.43
C LEU A 511 -5.24 12.47 -22.78
N ALA A 512 -4.09 11.79 -22.82
CA ALA A 512 -2.84 12.32 -22.27
C ALA A 512 -2.23 13.46 -23.10
N GLY A 513 -2.82 13.81 -24.25
CA GLY A 513 -2.32 14.86 -25.15
C GLY A 513 -1.34 14.37 -26.23
N GLU A 514 -1.15 13.06 -26.36
CA GLU A 514 -0.27 12.43 -27.36
C GLU A 514 -1.06 11.50 -28.30
N PRO A 515 -2.02 12.02 -29.11
CA PRO A 515 -2.85 11.17 -29.95
C PRO A 515 -2.03 10.42 -31.01
N PRO A 516 -2.07 9.07 -31.06
CA PRO A 516 -1.31 8.28 -32.03
C PRO A 516 -2.05 8.21 -33.38
N LEU A 517 -2.11 9.35 -34.10
CA LEU A 517 -2.94 9.53 -35.29
C LEU A 517 -2.78 8.40 -36.33
N GLY A 518 -1.55 7.98 -36.65
CA GLY A 518 -1.32 6.89 -37.62
C GLY A 518 -1.95 5.56 -37.20
N TRP A 519 -1.95 5.24 -35.90
CA TRP A 519 -2.62 4.05 -35.39
C TRP A 519 -4.14 4.19 -35.41
N MET A 520 -4.66 5.38 -35.13
CA MET A 520 -6.10 5.67 -35.22
C MET A 520 -6.61 5.48 -36.64
N GLU A 521 -5.88 5.95 -37.65
CA GLU A 521 -6.19 5.75 -39.07
C GLU A 521 -6.13 4.26 -39.46
N SER A 522 -5.07 3.56 -39.04
CA SER A 522 -4.94 2.11 -39.31
C SER A 522 -6.07 1.28 -38.69
N LEU A 523 -6.54 1.66 -37.50
CA LEU A 523 -7.69 1.01 -36.86
C LEU A 523 -9.01 1.40 -37.53
N ARG A 524 -9.12 2.61 -38.08
CA ARG A 524 -10.31 3.04 -38.85
C ARG A 524 -10.48 2.21 -40.12
N ASP A 525 -9.39 1.91 -40.81
CA ASP A 525 -9.42 1.01 -41.99
C ASP A 525 -9.87 -0.41 -41.63
N LYS A 526 -9.74 -0.79 -40.35
CA LYS A 526 -10.15 -2.09 -39.78
C LYS A 526 -11.44 -1.99 -38.94
N ASN A 527 -12.24 -0.94 -39.14
CA ASN A 527 -13.42 -0.66 -38.32
C ASN A 527 -14.40 -1.84 -38.21
N ASP A 528 -14.55 -2.63 -39.26
CA ASP A 528 -15.50 -3.74 -39.32
C ASP A 528 -14.98 -4.97 -38.53
N SER A 529 -13.67 -5.05 -38.31
CA SER A 529 -13.02 -6.05 -37.46
C SER A 529 -12.99 -5.64 -35.97
N LEU A 530 -13.26 -4.39 -35.62
CA LEU A 530 -13.33 -3.99 -34.22
C LEU A 530 -14.57 -4.58 -33.52
N ASP A 531 -14.47 -4.87 -32.23
CA ASP A 531 -15.65 -5.10 -31.42
C ASP A 531 -16.37 -3.77 -31.12
N ALA A 532 -17.57 -3.86 -30.56
CA ALA A 532 -18.34 -2.67 -30.21
C ALA A 532 -17.55 -1.71 -29.30
N SER A 533 -16.87 -2.25 -28.29
CA SER A 533 -16.00 -1.51 -27.37
C SER A 533 -14.84 -0.82 -28.12
N GLY A 534 -14.14 -1.55 -28.98
CA GLY A 534 -13.04 -1.04 -29.79
C GLY A 534 -13.44 0.13 -30.68
N ARG A 535 -14.60 0.03 -31.36
CA ARG A 535 -15.14 1.14 -32.17
C ARG A 535 -15.44 2.37 -31.32
N LEU A 536 -16.05 2.18 -30.14
CA LEU A 536 -16.38 3.28 -29.24
C LEU A 536 -15.11 3.95 -28.66
N PHE A 537 -14.08 3.19 -28.28
CA PHE A 537 -12.81 3.77 -27.88
C PHE A 537 -12.11 4.52 -29.01
N LEU A 538 -12.15 4.00 -30.24
CA LEU A 538 -11.60 4.71 -31.39
C LEU A 538 -12.38 6.01 -31.67
N ALA A 539 -13.71 5.99 -31.58
CA ALA A 539 -14.55 7.18 -31.69
C ALA A 539 -14.23 8.20 -30.57
N ALA A 540 -14.05 7.72 -29.33
CA ALA A 540 -13.64 8.56 -28.21
C ALA A 540 -12.26 9.19 -28.46
N SER A 541 -11.32 8.44 -29.06
CA SER A 541 -9.99 8.93 -29.44
C SER A 541 -10.09 10.10 -30.42
N TYR A 542 -10.93 9.98 -31.46
CA TYR A 542 -11.18 11.09 -32.40
C TYR A 542 -11.83 12.29 -31.71
N ALA A 543 -12.84 12.06 -30.85
CA ALA A 543 -13.53 13.13 -30.15
C ALA A 543 -12.59 13.95 -29.26
N VAL A 544 -11.76 13.29 -28.44
CA VAL A 544 -10.80 13.98 -27.55
C VAL A 544 -9.62 14.59 -28.30
N SER A 545 -9.33 14.12 -29.52
CA SER A 545 -8.34 14.73 -30.42
C SER A 545 -8.89 15.91 -31.23
N GLY A 546 -10.14 16.33 -30.97
CA GLY A 546 -10.79 17.45 -31.67
C GLY A 546 -11.46 17.10 -33.00
N GLN A 547 -11.38 15.84 -33.45
CA GLN A 547 -11.99 15.35 -34.69
C GLN A 547 -13.43 14.88 -34.46
N LYS A 548 -14.29 15.77 -33.94
CA LYS A 548 -15.65 15.45 -33.51
C LYS A 548 -16.53 14.86 -34.61
N GLY A 549 -16.41 15.37 -35.85
CA GLY A 549 -17.17 14.85 -36.99
C GLY A 549 -16.83 13.40 -37.35
N GLU A 550 -15.57 12.96 -37.16
CA GLU A 550 -15.20 11.56 -37.36
C GLU A 550 -15.75 10.67 -36.24
N ALA A 551 -15.73 11.15 -35.00
CA ALA A 551 -16.35 10.44 -33.88
C ALA A 551 -17.86 10.23 -34.09
N GLU A 552 -18.58 11.25 -34.58
CA GLU A 552 -20.02 11.17 -34.89
C GLU A 552 -20.35 10.11 -35.95
N LYS A 553 -19.56 10.04 -37.03
CA LYS A 553 -19.74 9.02 -38.08
C LYS A 553 -19.62 7.60 -37.53
N MET A 554 -18.83 7.40 -36.48
CA MET A 554 -18.64 6.09 -35.85
C MET A 554 -19.80 5.70 -34.91
N LEU A 555 -20.51 6.66 -34.30
CA LEU A 555 -21.63 6.42 -33.38
C LEU A 555 -22.89 5.83 -34.06
N GLY A 556 -23.06 6.02 -35.36
CA GLY A 556 -24.26 5.62 -36.11
C GLY A 556 -24.26 4.20 -36.69
N LYS A 557 -23.13 3.47 -36.61
CA LYS A 557 -23.03 2.10 -37.14
C LYS A 557 -23.54 1.10 -36.10
N LYS A 558 -24.52 0.26 -36.47
CA LYS A 558 -25.02 -0.82 -35.61
C LYS A 558 -23.85 -1.66 -35.10
N THR A 559 -23.70 -1.71 -33.78
CA THR A 559 -22.76 -2.62 -33.14
C THR A 559 -23.24 -4.06 -33.33
N GLY A 560 -22.36 -4.94 -33.84
CA GLY A 560 -22.61 -6.39 -33.75
C GLY A 560 -22.90 -6.79 -32.30
N ALA A 561 -23.74 -7.80 -32.12
CA ALA A 561 -24.21 -8.23 -30.80
C ALA A 561 -23.02 -8.50 -29.86
N ALA A 562 -22.97 -7.79 -28.72
CA ALA A 562 -22.05 -8.14 -27.65
C ALA A 562 -22.44 -9.54 -27.14
N LYS A 563 -21.50 -10.48 -27.09
CA LYS A 563 -21.76 -11.81 -26.54
C LYS A 563 -22.12 -11.70 -25.05
N GLU A 564 -23.07 -12.54 -24.63
CA GLU A 564 -23.99 -12.36 -23.49
C GLU A 564 -23.42 -12.54 -22.07
N VAL A 565 -22.11 -12.72 -21.88
CA VAL A 565 -21.53 -12.93 -20.54
C VAL A 565 -20.62 -11.77 -20.15
N PRO A 566 -21.08 -10.84 -19.28
CA PRO A 566 -20.23 -9.80 -18.71
C PRO A 566 -18.99 -10.41 -18.04
N GLY A 567 -17.79 -9.97 -18.46
CA GLY A 567 -16.52 -10.49 -17.93
C GLY A 567 -16.06 -11.82 -18.53
N GLY A 568 -16.73 -12.33 -19.58
CA GLY A 568 -16.36 -13.57 -20.26
C GLY A 568 -15.18 -13.46 -21.24
N ASN A 569 -14.56 -12.28 -21.38
CA ASN A 569 -13.39 -12.06 -22.23
C ASN A 569 -12.33 -11.20 -21.52
N GLU A 570 -11.10 -11.18 -22.05
CA GLU A 570 -9.96 -10.47 -21.44
C GLU A 570 -10.16 -8.95 -21.38
N ASN A 571 -11.07 -8.43 -22.20
CA ASN A 571 -11.38 -7.02 -22.29
C ASN A 571 -12.54 -6.61 -21.38
N TYR A 572 -13.19 -7.53 -20.66
CA TYR A 572 -14.34 -7.24 -19.79
C TYR A 572 -15.52 -6.57 -20.52
N ASP A 573 -15.75 -6.90 -21.79
CA ASP A 573 -16.82 -6.29 -22.59
C ASP A 573 -18.21 -6.69 -22.06
N SER A 574 -19.14 -5.74 -22.06
CA SER A 574 -20.55 -6.00 -21.83
C SER A 574 -21.42 -4.96 -22.53
N VAL A 575 -22.71 -5.28 -22.71
CA VAL A 575 -23.68 -4.37 -23.32
C VAL A 575 -23.77 -3.07 -22.54
N LEU A 576 -23.96 -3.14 -21.21
CA LEU A 576 -24.12 -1.95 -20.36
C LEU A 576 -22.85 -1.09 -20.36
N ARG A 577 -21.67 -1.72 -20.31
CA ARG A 577 -20.41 -0.98 -20.40
C ARG A 577 -20.28 -0.27 -21.76
N ASN A 578 -20.71 -0.90 -22.85
CA ASN A 578 -20.68 -0.28 -24.16
C ASN A 578 -21.72 0.86 -24.30
N GLU A 579 -22.88 0.78 -23.65
CA GLU A 579 -23.81 1.92 -23.52
C GLU A 579 -23.16 3.10 -22.78
N ALA A 580 -22.38 2.82 -21.72
CA ALA A 580 -21.61 3.85 -21.03
C ALA A 580 -20.51 4.45 -21.91
N LEU A 581 -19.83 3.65 -22.71
CA LEU A 581 -18.85 4.14 -23.69
C LEU A 581 -19.49 4.98 -24.80
N ASP A 582 -20.68 4.60 -25.30
CA ASP A 582 -21.44 5.42 -26.26
C ASP A 582 -21.77 6.80 -25.67
N LEU A 583 -22.29 6.85 -24.43
CA LEU A 583 -22.50 8.11 -23.74
C LEU A 583 -21.20 8.91 -23.60
N LEU A 584 -20.10 8.26 -23.20
CA LEU A 584 -18.80 8.92 -23.03
C LEU A 584 -18.32 9.57 -24.33
N VAL A 585 -18.44 8.89 -25.47
CA VAL A 585 -18.11 9.46 -26.79
C VAL A 585 -18.98 10.66 -27.09
N ARG A 586 -20.31 10.55 -26.89
CA ARG A 586 -21.26 11.66 -27.14
C ARG A 586 -20.96 12.88 -26.27
N VAL A 587 -20.59 12.68 -25.01
CA VAL A 587 -20.19 13.74 -24.09
C VAL A 587 -18.91 14.44 -24.56
N HIS A 588 -17.94 13.71 -25.12
CA HIS A 588 -16.73 14.31 -25.70
C HIS A 588 -17.02 15.10 -26.99
N VAL A 589 -18.01 14.65 -27.78
CA VAL A 589 -18.46 15.36 -28.98
C VAL A 589 -19.25 16.62 -28.62
N ASP A 590 -20.40 16.45 -27.98
CA ASP A 590 -21.27 17.52 -27.54
C ASP A 590 -22.12 17.07 -26.33
N PRO A 591 -21.77 17.48 -25.11
CA PRO A 591 -22.51 17.10 -23.91
C PRO A 591 -23.92 17.69 -23.88
N ALA A 592 -24.19 18.82 -24.55
CA ALA A 592 -25.49 19.48 -24.56
C ALA A 592 -26.43 18.92 -25.63
N SER A 593 -25.96 18.01 -26.49
CA SER A 593 -26.77 17.43 -27.56
C SER A 593 -27.94 16.59 -27.04
N THR A 594 -29.02 16.55 -27.83
CA THR A 594 -30.16 15.65 -27.58
C THR A 594 -29.75 14.18 -27.60
N GLY A 595 -28.72 13.84 -28.39
CA GLY A 595 -28.11 12.51 -28.42
C GLY A 595 -27.47 12.12 -27.09
N SER A 596 -26.70 13.02 -26.47
CA SER A 596 -26.12 12.82 -25.13
C SER A 596 -27.20 12.62 -24.08
N ALA A 597 -28.24 13.46 -24.06
CA ALA A 597 -29.35 13.34 -23.12
C ALA A 597 -30.13 12.01 -23.28
N THR A 598 -30.36 11.58 -24.52
CA THR A 598 -31.04 10.31 -24.83
C THR A 598 -30.19 9.10 -24.40
N SER A 599 -28.90 9.11 -24.70
CA SER A 599 -27.95 8.06 -24.31
C SER A 599 -27.82 7.95 -22.79
N ALA A 600 -27.73 9.08 -22.08
CA ALA A 600 -27.72 9.12 -20.62
C ALA A 600 -29.00 8.53 -20.02
N SER A 601 -30.16 8.91 -20.56
CA SER A 601 -31.46 8.38 -20.13
C SER A 601 -31.58 6.86 -20.37
N GLY A 602 -31.04 6.38 -21.50
CA GLY A 602 -30.99 4.95 -21.83
C GLY A 602 -30.12 4.17 -20.84
N LEU A 603 -28.88 4.62 -20.63
CA LEU A 603 -27.94 4.00 -19.71
C LEU A 603 -28.48 3.93 -18.27
N LEU A 604 -29.10 5.01 -17.78
CA LEU A 604 -29.72 5.03 -16.45
C LEU A 604 -30.84 3.99 -16.32
N ARG A 605 -31.60 3.76 -17.40
CA ARG A 605 -32.65 2.72 -17.43
C ARG A 605 -32.03 1.32 -17.41
N SER A 606 -30.95 1.10 -18.14
CA SER A 606 -30.22 -0.18 -18.15
C SER A 606 -29.61 -0.50 -16.79
N VAL A 607 -28.97 0.48 -16.14
CA VAL A 607 -28.44 0.37 -14.78
C VAL A 607 -29.55 0.00 -13.78
N ARG A 608 -30.72 0.66 -13.84
CA ARG A 608 -31.86 0.35 -12.96
C ARG A 608 -32.41 -1.06 -13.15
N LYS A 609 -32.39 -1.57 -14.38
CA LYS A 609 -32.89 -2.92 -14.69
C LYS A 609 -31.88 -4.02 -14.37
N ALA A 610 -30.60 -3.68 -14.24
CA ALA A 610 -29.55 -4.66 -13.97
C ALA A 610 -29.71 -5.23 -12.56
N LYS A 611 -29.94 -6.55 -12.45
CA LYS A 611 -30.02 -7.25 -11.16
C LYS A 611 -28.66 -7.25 -10.44
N TYR A 612 -27.57 -7.30 -11.21
CA TYR A 612 -26.19 -7.24 -10.72
C TYR A 612 -25.37 -6.39 -11.70
N LEU A 613 -24.44 -5.59 -11.17
CA LEU A 613 -23.41 -4.90 -11.94
C LEU A 613 -22.07 -5.56 -11.66
N ASN A 614 -21.18 -5.61 -12.66
CA ASN A 614 -19.77 -5.81 -12.40
C ASN A 614 -19.04 -4.46 -12.21
N THR A 615 -17.80 -4.52 -11.70
CA THR A 615 -16.99 -3.34 -11.39
C THR A 615 -16.67 -2.48 -12.63
N GLN A 616 -16.46 -3.08 -13.80
CA GLN A 616 -16.23 -2.39 -15.07
C GLN A 616 -17.47 -1.63 -15.56
N GLU A 617 -18.64 -2.27 -15.50
CA GLU A 617 -19.94 -1.67 -15.83
C GLU A 617 -20.22 -0.47 -14.93
N GLY A 618 -20.08 -0.65 -13.62
CA GLY A 618 -20.25 0.43 -12.66
C GLY A 618 -19.27 1.57 -12.90
N ALA A 619 -18.00 1.28 -13.13
CA ALA A 619 -16.97 2.29 -13.32
C ALA A 619 -17.16 3.14 -14.58
N PHE A 620 -17.42 2.51 -15.73
CA PHE A 620 -17.65 3.25 -16.97
C PHE A 620 -18.99 4.01 -16.93
N ALA A 621 -20.03 3.45 -16.32
CA ALA A 621 -21.28 4.18 -16.10
C ALA A 621 -21.07 5.40 -15.20
N MET A 622 -20.31 5.24 -14.09
CA MET A 622 -19.91 6.32 -13.20
C MET A 622 -19.15 7.40 -13.96
N LEU A 623 -18.16 7.03 -14.76
CA LEU A 623 -17.35 7.94 -15.56
C LEU A 623 -18.20 8.75 -16.55
N ALA A 624 -19.00 8.07 -17.38
CA ALA A 624 -19.75 8.68 -18.46
C ALA A 624 -20.88 9.58 -17.93
N LEU A 625 -21.68 9.09 -16.99
CA LEU A 625 -22.77 9.86 -16.38
C LEU A 625 -22.24 11.05 -15.58
N SER A 626 -21.14 10.89 -14.85
CA SER A 626 -20.56 12.00 -14.09
C SER A 626 -20.06 13.12 -15.00
N LYS A 627 -19.39 12.78 -16.11
CA LYS A 627 -18.99 13.78 -17.11
C LYS A 627 -20.19 14.44 -17.77
N PHE A 628 -21.23 13.67 -18.11
CA PHE A 628 -22.48 14.21 -18.64
C PHE A 628 -23.12 15.21 -17.69
N PHE A 629 -23.38 14.84 -16.43
CA PHE A 629 -24.05 15.72 -15.47
C PHE A 629 -23.24 16.95 -15.09
N ARG A 630 -21.91 16.83 -14.95
CA ARG A 630 -21.03 17.99 -14.71
C ARG A 630 -21.09 19.03 -15.83
N ALA A 631 -21.45 18.61 -17.04
CA ALA A 631 -21.56 19.49 -18.20
C ALA A 631 -22.98 20.10 -18.37
N GLN A 632 -23.99 19.64 -17.60
CA GLN A 632 -25.35 20.19 -17.64
C GLN A 632 -25.51 21.32 -16.62
N GLN A 633 -26.34 22.32 -16.94
CA GLN A 633 -26.79 23.31 -15.96
C GLN A 633 -27.86 22.68 -15.04
N VAL A 634 -27.74 22.88 -13.73
CA VAL A 634 -28.70 22.37 -12.73
C VAL A 634 -29.94 23.28 -12.71
N PRO A 635 -31.15 22.82 -13.09
CA PRO A 635 -32.35 23.62 -12.98
C PRO A 635 -33.00 23.40 -11.61
N GLY A 636 -32.80 24.36 -10.69
CA GLY A 636 -33.57 24.52 -9.44
C GLY A 636 -33.31 23.48 -8.33
N GLU A 637 -33.77 23.81 -7.11
CA GLU A 637 -33.77 22.89 -5.96
C GLU A 637 -35.10 22.13 -5.90
N PRO A 638 -35.10 20.79 -5.83
CA PRO A 638 -36.31 20.01 -5.56
C PRO A 638 -36.80 20.25 -4.13
N SER A 639 -38.11 20.38 -3.95
CA SER A 639 -38.77 20.44 -2.65
C SER A 639 -39.91 19.41 -2.55
N GLY A 640 -40.06 18.77 -1.39
CA GLY A 640 -41.16 17.84 -1.12
C GLY A 640 -41.20 17.43 0.36
N GLU A 641 -42.27 16.75 0.77
CA GLU A 641 -42.48 16.28 2.14
C GLU A 641 -42.36 14.75 2.21
N LEU A 642 -41.63 14.25 3.21
CA LEU A 642 -41.46 12.81 3.46
C LEU A 642 -42.21 12.43 4.74
N PHE A 643 -43.15 11.49 4.61
CA PHE A 643 -43.92 10.97 5.75
C PHE A 643 -43.52 9.51 6.01
N SER A 644 -43.21 9.20 7.27
CA SER A 644 -43.05 7.81 7.72
C SER A 644 -44.44 7.29 8.08
N GLY A 645 -44.83 6.09 7.64
CA GLY A 645 -46.16 5.51 7.94
C GLY A 645 -46.43 5.15 9.41
N ARG A 646 -45.68 5.75 10.34
CA ARG A 646 -46.04 5.89 11.75
C ARG A 646 -46.30 7.38 11.95
N ASP A 647 -47.59 7.69 12.12
CA ASP A 647 -48.27 9.00 12.21
C ASP A 647 -48.87 9.52 10.90
#